data_AF-A0A453P851-F1
#
_entry.id   AF-A0A453P851-F1
#
_cell.length_a   1.000
_cell.length_b   1.000
_cell.length_c   1.000
_cell.angle_alpha   90.00
_cell.angle_beta   90.00
_cell.angle_gamma   90.00
#
_symmetry.space_group_name_H-M   'P 1'
#
loop_
_entity.id
_entity.type
_entity.pdbx_description
1 polymer ?
#
loop_
_entity_poly.entity_id
_entity_poly.type
_entity_poly.pdbx_seq_one_letter_code
_entity_poly.pdbx_strand_id
1 'polypeptide(L)'
;MDCRAPWRGPIFRVPITIIKPIALSGEPPVLSLSKLYFKSGHIERRFINVPIGASWAEVTMRTSAFDTPRRFFLDTVQMCPLKRPIKWESVVTFSSPSIKNFSFPVEGGLTLELSIAQFWSSGNASHEPTCVDFEIVFHGIFIDQKVIALDGSESPMRIVARSLLASERLVPVATLNKIKIPYRPVDSNFCPLPTSRDRLPSGKQIIALTLTYKFKLEDGAEVKPHLPLLNNRIYDNKFESQFYRISDSNKCVYSSGDVYPSYVKLPKGEYTLQLYIRHENVQILEKLKQLVLFIERKLEKKDCIQLSFYSEPDGPIIGNAAFKSSVLVPGEPEAFYVGPPSREKLPKGAPPGSVLVGSITYGIVSSFNKKDEQHAPASYSILCIIPPSKVDDTKEKGVSVETKKSISERLNDEVRDTKIKFLSGLKQDNEDNKSAWTELVASLKSEYPKYTPLLAKILECVLQESTSDDKISHHKEVIVAADEVVDSIDKEQLAKLLSLKPDPEDEESQKTKRKMEETRDQLADALYQKGLALAEIESLKPDESTEASAKDVFEENYKELIKWVDAKSTKYGTLTVLRERRCGRCGTALKVLNDMIQEDSEQPKKKLYDLKIQLIEEIGWAHVSAYEKQWMHVRFPPSLPPF
;
A
#
# COMPACT_ATOMS: atom_id res chain seq x y z
N MET A 1 5.79 36.52 -54.85
CA MET A 1 6.87 36.54 -53.83
C MET A 1 6.47 37.52 -52.75
N ASP A 2 6.69 37.15 -51.49
CA ASP A 2 6.31 37.97 -50.33
C ASP A 2 6.97 39.35 -50.31
N CYS A 3 8.19 39.45 -50.82
CA CYS A 3 8.90 40.73 -51.04
C CYS A 3 8.16 41.73 -51.95
N ARG A 4 7.13 41.29 -52.69
CA ARG A 4 6.30 42.16 -53.56
C ARG A 4 4.97 42.59 -52.91
N ALA A 5 4.64 42.10 -51.70
CA ALA A 5 3.39 42.41 -51.01
C ALA A 5 3.58 42.67 -49.50
N PRO A 6 4.46 43.60 -49.10
CA PRO A 6 4.78 43.88 -47.69
C PRO A 6 3.56 44.34 -46.86
N TRP A 7 2.50 44.81 -47.52
CA TRP A 7 1.21 45.16 -46.89
C TRP A 7 0.53 43.97 -46.18
N ARG A 8 0.95 42.72 -46.44
CA ARG A 8 0.44 41.52 -45.78
C ARG A 8 1.02 41.30 -44.37
N GLY A 9 2.03 42.09 -43.99
CA GLY A 9 2.74 41.91 -42.72
C GLY A 9 3.75 40.76 -42.75
N PRO A 10 4.42 40.49 -41.61
CA PRO A 10 5.46 39.47 -41.55
C PRO A 10 4.88 38.05 -41.64
N ILE A 11 5.49 37.18 -42.44
CA ILE A 11 5.13 35.75 -42.52
C ILE A 11 5.31 35.07 -41.15
N PHE A 12 6.38 35.40 -40.44
CA PHE A 12 6.68 34.89 -39.11
C PHE A 12 7.44 35.92 -38.27
N ARG A 13 7.50 35.69 -36.97
CA ARG A 13 8.25 36.51 -36.02
C ARG A 13 9.16 35.61 -35.20
N VAL A 14 10.33 36.13 -34.83
CA VAL A 14 11.24 35.49 -33.89
C VAL A 14 11.15 36.27 -32.56
N PRO A 15 10.41 35.77 -31.55
CA PRO A 15 10.32 36.45 -30.28
C PRO A 15 11.64 36.31 -29.51
N ILE A 16 12.23 37.43 -29.12
CA ILE A 16 13.42 37.48 -28.28
C ILE A 16 13.04 38.15 -26.97
N THR A 17 13.16 37.40 -25.87
CA THR A 17 12.94 37.91 -24.50
C THR A 17 14.24 37.82 -23.74
N ILE A 18 14.69 38.95 -23.18
CA ILE A 18 15.92 39.03 -22.39
C ILE A 18 15.53 39.39 -20.95
N ILE A 19 15.98 38.58 -20.00
CA ILE A 19 15.83 38.85 -18.57
C ILE A 19 17.21 39.24 -18.03
N LYS A 20 17.30 40.43 -17.42
CA LYS A 20 18.49 40.87 -16.69
C LYS A 20 18.20 40.79 -15.18
N PRO A 21 18.65 39.74 -14.49
CA PRO A 21 18.34 39.56 -13.08
C PRO A 21 19.08 40.58 -12.20
N ILE A 22 18.48 40.91 -11.05
CA ILE A 22 19.07 41.74 -10.01
C ILE A 22 20.22 40.94 -9.38
N ALA A 23 21.42 41.53 -9.41
CA ALA A 23 22.57 41.00 -8.67
C ALA A 23 22.49 41.47 -7.21
N LEU A 24 22.76 40.56 -6.28
CA LEU A 24 22.76 40.84 -4.85
C LEU A 24 24.19 41.11 -4.37
N SER A 25 24.32 41.97 -3.37
CA SER A 25 25.58 42.33 -2.71
C SER A 25 25.42 42.24 -1.19
N GLY A 26 26.50 41.87 -0.48
CA GLY A 26 26.51 41.74 0.97
C GLY A 26 26.64 40.29 1.45
N GLU A 27 26.96 40.14 2.74
CA GLU A 27 27.10 38.86 3.45
C GLU A 27 26.29 38.95 4.76
N PRO A 28 25.11 38.29 4.88
CA PRO A 28 24.42 37.49 3.86
C PRO A 28 23.86 38.34 2.70
N PRO A 29 23.62 37.73 1.53
CA PRO A 29 22.97 38.39 0.41
C PRO A 29 21.49 38.66 0.70
N VAL A 30 21.13 39.95 0.77
CA VAL A 30 19.77 40.43 1.04
C VAL A 30 19.26 41.27 -0.11
N LEU A 31 17.99 41.10 -0.46
CA LEU A 31 17.25 42.01 -1.33
C LEU A 31 16.19 42.74 -0.52
N SER A 32 16.31 44.06 -0.40
CA SER A 32 15.29 44.91 0.22
C SER A 32 14.62 45.78 -0.84
N LEU A 33 13.31 45.66 -0.97
CA LEU A 33 12.46 46.46 -1.84
C LEU A 33 11.50 47.25 -0.95
N SER A 34 11.68 48.56 -0.87
CA SER A 34 10.85 49.41 -0.02
C SER A 34 9.83 50.19 -0.85
N LYS A 35 8.69 50.50 -0.23
CA LYS A 35 7.64 51.38 -0.78
C LYS A 35 7.12 50.92 -2.14
N LEU A 36 6.86 49.62 -2.28
CA LEU A 36 6.13 49.09 -3.44
C LEU A 36 4.65 49.40 -3.27
N TYR A 37 4.08 50.17 -4.19
CA TYR A 37 2.66 50.56 -4.14
C TYR A 37 1.80 49.67 -5.02
N PHE A 38 0.82 49.00 -4.42
CA PHE A 38 -0.13 48.14 -5.11
C PHE A 38 -1.52 48.77 -5.19
N LYS A 39 -2.15 48.58 -6.34
CA LYS A 39 -3.57 48.85 -6.59
C LYS A 39 -4.27 47.53 -6.93
N SER A 40 -5.59 47.56 -6.97
CA SER A 40 -6.40 46.42 -7.44
C SER A 40 -5.86 45.88 -8.78
N GLY A 41 -5.50 44.59 -8.81
CA GLY A 41 -4.98 43.91 -9.99
C GLY A 41 -3.54 44.25 -10.38
N HIS A 42 -2.83 45.07 -9.60
CA HIS A 42 -1.42 45.38 -9.86
C HIS A 42 -0.54 44.15 -9.60
N ILE A 43 0.34 43.86 -10.56
CA ILE A 43 1.31 42.77 -10.51
C ILE A 43 2.71 43.37 -10.62
N GLU A 44 3.55 43.06 -9.63
CA GLU A 44 4.96 43.40 -9.61
C GLU A 44 5.77 42.12 -9.87
N ARG A 45 6.65 42.14 -10.87
CA ARG A 45 7.52 41.00 -11.22
C ARG A 45 8.99 41.40 -11.06
N ARG A 46 9.74 40.63 -10.28
CA ARG A 46 11.17 40.83 -10.04
C ARG A 46 11.95 39.58 -10.39
N PHE A 47 13.04 39.76 -11.14
CA PHE A 47 13.95 38.67 -11.52
C PHE A 47 15.24 38.84 -10.73
N ILE A 48 15.63 37.81 -9.97
CA ILE A 48 16.69 37.88 -8.97
C ILE A 48 17.71 36.80 -9.29
N ASN A 49 18.99 37.14 -9.29
CA ASN A 49 20.05 36.16 -9.44
C ASN A 49 20.25 35.47 -8.08
N VAL A 50 19.83 34.22 -7.95
CA VAL A 50 19.96 33.49 -6.68
C VAL A 50 21.44 33.19 -6.44
N PRO A 51 22.02 33.60 -5.30
CA PRO A 51 23.43 33.36 -4.99
C PRO A 51 23.80 31.89 -5.08
N ILE A 52 25.01 31.60 -5.57
CA ILE A 52 25.55 30.24 -5.57
C ILE A 52 25.68 29.78 -4.11
N GLY A 53 25.19 28.58 -3.81
CA GLY A 53 25.16 28.03 -2.46
C GLY A 53 23.83 28.21 -1.73
N ALA A 54 22.93 29.07 -2.20
CA ALA A 54 21.59 29.18 -1.62
C ALA A 54 20.78 27.90 -1.85
N SER A 55 20.06 27.45 -0.83
CA SER A 55 19.10 26.33 -0.92
C SER A 55 17.70 26.68 -0.44
N TRP A 56 17.53 27.75 0.36
CA TRP A 56 16.21 28.34 0.63
C TRP A 56 16.27 29.86 0.71
N ALA A 57 15.11 30.49 0.59
CA ALA A 57 14.94 31.92 0.81
C ALA A 57 13.94 32.14 1.95
N GLU A 58 14.20 33.18 2.74
CA GLU A 58 13.27 33.71 3.74
C GLU A 58 12.79 35.08 3.28
N VAL A 59 11.48 35.25 3.26
CA VAL A 59 10.83 36.46 2.78
C VAL A 59 10.06 37.10 3.90
N THR A 60 10.31 38.38 4.15
CA THR A 60 9.53 39.23 5.05
C THR A 60 8.74 40.24 4.24
N MET A 61 7.41 40.16 4.30
CA MET A 61 6.51 41.12 3.67
C MET A 61 5.82 41.95 4.74
N ARG A 62 6.04 43.27 4.71
CA ARG A 62 5.41 44.26 5.59
C ARG A 62 4.44 45.09 4.79
N THR A 63 3.20 45.17 5.23
CA THR A 63 2.14 45.91 4.53
C THR A 63 1.60 47.02 5.41
N SER A 64 1.36 48.19 4.81
CA SER A 64 0.87 49.40 5.49
C SER A 64 0.08 50.30 4.54
N ALA A 65 -0.51 51.38 5.08
CA ALA A 65 -1.20 52.43 4.33
C ALA A 65 -2.51 52.00 3.63
N PHE A 66 -3.28 51.11 4.25
CA PHE A 66 -4.64 50.77 3.81
C PHE A 66 -5.59 50.55 4.99
N ASP A 67 -6.89 50.64 4.76
CA ASP A 67 -7.96 50.59 5.77
C ASP A 67 -8.73 49.27 5.84
N THR A 68 -8.70 48.47 4.77
CA THR A 68 -9.48 47.25 4.61
C THR A 68 -8.60 46.06 4.20
N PRO A 69 -8.86 44.83 4.64
CA PRO A 69 -7.96 43.70 4.37
C PRO A 69 -7.64 43.50 2.87
N ARG A 70 -6.36 43.28 2.57
CA ARG A 70 -5.82 43.12 1.21
C ARG A 70 -5.33 41.69 1.01
N ARG A 71 -5.69 41.07 -0.12
CA ARG A 71 -5.25 39.71 -0.45
C ARG A 71 -4.16 39.80 -1.51
N PHE A 72 -3.04 39.14 -1.24
CA PHE A 72 -1.90 39.04 -2.14
C PHE A 72 -1.68 37.60 -2.60
N PHE A 73 -1.26 37.48 -3.85
CA PHE A 73 -0.74 36.26 -4.46
C PHE A 73 0.76 36.45 -4.62
N LEU A 74 1.54 35.58 -3.99
CA LEU A 74 2.98 35.49 -4.19
C LEU A 74 3.24 34.23 -4.99
N ASP A 75 3.92 34.37 -6.12
CA ASP A 75 4.31 33.27 -6.99
C ASP A 75 5.81 33.38 -7.26
N THR A 76 6.49 32.25 -7.18
CA THR A 76 7.91 32.15 -7.46
C THR A 76 8.20 31.03 -8.42
N VAL A 77 9.07 31.28 -9.40
CA VAL A 77 9.42 30.32 -10.43
C VAL A 77 10.93 30.33 -10.69
N GLN A 78 11.55 29.15 -10.66
CA GLN A 78 12.88 28.94 -11.20
C GLN A 78 12.85 27.90 -12.32
N MET A 79 13.39 28.27 -13.48
CA MET A 79 13.52 27.37 -14.61
C MET A 79 14.76 26.50 -14.44
N CYS A 80 14.54 25.18 -14.35
CA CYS A 80 15.62 24.20 -14.26
C CYS A 80 15.86 23.53 -15.62
N PRO A 81 17.12 23.28 -16.03
CA PRO A 81 17.42 22.57 -17.27
C PRO A 81 16.75 21.19 -17.33
N LEU A 82 15.96 20.94 -18.37
CA LEU A 82 15.26 19.67 -18.65
C LEU A 82 14.46 19.11 -17.46
N LYS A 83 13.96 19.99 -16.60
CA LYS A 83 13.11 19.64 -15.46
C LYS A 83 11.90 20.55 -15.42
N ARG A 84 10.87 20.11 -14.70
CA ARG A 84 9.75 20.99 -14.36
C ARG A 84 10.29 22.19 -13.55
N PRO A 85 9.74 23.40 -13.74
CA PRO A 85 10.13 24.56 -12.95
C PRO A 85 9.92 24.31 -11.46
N ILE A 86 10.83 24.82 -10.62
CA ILE A 86 10.61 24.91 -9.18
C ILE A 86 9.61 26.03 -8.99
N LYS A 87 8.44 25.70 -8.43
CA LYS A 87 7.35 26.66 -8.24
C LYS A 87 6.92 26.66 -6.78
N TRP A 88 6.74 27.85 -6.22
CA TRP A 88 6.10 28.03 -4.92
C TRP A 88 5.09 29.18 -4.99
N GLU A 89 3.91 28.96 -4.42
CA GLU A 89 2.79 29.90 -4.42
C GLU A 89 2.24 30.07 -3.01
N SER A 90 1.83 31.28 -2.68
CA SER A 90 1.14 31.59 -1.42
C SER A 90 0.06 32.64 -1.65
N VAL A 91 -1.13 32.39 -1.09
CA VAL A 91 -2.25 33.32 -1.10
C VAL A 91 -2.50 33.77 0.33
N VAL A 92 -2.37 35.07 0.56
CA VAL A 92 -2.30 35.62 1.92
C VAL A 92 -3.10 36.91 2.02
N THR A 93 -3.89 37.02 3.08
CA THR A 93 -4.63 38.25 3.42
C THR A 93 -3.88 39.02 4.50
N PHE A 94 -3.69 40.32 4.31
CA PHE A 94 -3.06 41.24 5.26
C PHE A 94 -4.08 42.26 5.77
N SER A 95 -4.01 42.59 7.06
CA SER A 95 -4.61 43.79 7.67
C SER A 95 -3.53 44.86 7.84
N SER A 96 -3.87 46.14 7.89
CA SER A 96 -2.86 47.21 8.03
C SER A 96 -2.72 47.66 9.48
N PRO A 97 -1.50 47.84 10.02
CA PRO A 97 -0.24 47.29 9.52
C PRO A 97 -0.14 45.79 9.85
N SER A 98 0.53 45.01 9.00
CA SER A 98 0.89 43.64 9.35
C SER A 98 2.15 43.16 8.64
N ILE A 99 2.77 42.15 9.23
CA ILE A 99 4.02 41.55 8.80
C ILE A 99 3.80 40.04 8.71
N LYS A 100 4.27 39.43 7.62
CA LYS A 100 4.25 37.98 7.45
C LYS A 100 5.55 37.50 6.83
N ASN A 101 5.99 36.34 7.31
CA ASN A 101 7.20 35.69 6.85
C ASN A 101 6.86 34.43 6.07
N PHE A 102 7.61 34.15 5.02
CA PHE A 102 7.49 32.96 4.19
C PHE A 102 8.86 32.35 3.98
N SER A 103 8.91 31.05 3.77
CA SER A 103 10.13 30.36 3.35
C SER A 103 9.80 29.37 2.25
N PHE A 104 10.70 29.25 1.27
CA PHE A 104 10.56 28.33 0.15
C PHE A 104 11.94 27.86 -0.37
N PRO A 105 12.02 26.69 -1.00
CA PRO A 105 13.28 26.19 -1.53
C PRO A 105 13.70 27.00 -2.76
N VAL A 106 15.01 27.17 -2.94
CA VAL A 106 15.61 27.78 -4.14
C VAL A 106 16.81 26.97 -4.62
N GLU A 107 17.15 27.11 -5.88
CA GLU A 107 18.35 26.55 -6.49
C GLU A 107 19.34 27.69 -6.80
N GLY A 108 20.51 27.67 -6.15
CA GLY A 108 21.56 28.65 -6.36
C GLY A 108 22.11 28.68 -7.78
N GLY A 109 22.50 29.87 -8.25
CA GLY A 109 23.03 30.08 -9.61
C GLY A 109 21.96 30.13 -10.71
N LEU A 110 20.68 29.97 -10.38
CA LEU A 110 19.57 30.17 -11.31
C LEU A 110 18.82 31.48 -11.02
N THR A 111 18.15 32.02 -12.03
CA THR A 111 17.28 33.19 -11.84
C THR A 111 15.97 32.78 -11.18
N LEU A 112 15.59 33.49 -10.12
CA LEU A 112 14.29 33.44 -9.48
C LEU A 112 13.40 34.54 -10.06
N GLU A 113 12.26 34.15 -10.62
CA GLU A 113 11.16 35.07 -10.82
C GLU A 113 10.32 35.12 -9.54
N LEU A 114 10.08 36.32 -9.02
CA LEU A 114 9.15 36.60 -7.94
C LEU A 114 8.04 37.52 -8.47
N SER A 115 6.81 37.04 -8.43
CA SER A 115 5.61 37.77 -8.80
C SER A 115 4.76 38.04 -7.57
N ILE A 116 4.47 39.31 -7.30
CA ILE A 116 3.61 39.75 -6.21
C ILE A 116 2.41 40.43 -6.84
N ALA A 117 1.20 39.95 -6.56
CA ALA A 117 -0.02 40.52 -7.12
C ALA A 117 -1.05 40.80 -6.03
N GLN A 118 -1.62 42.01 -6.04
CA GLN A 118 -2.80 42.30 -5.21
C GLN A 118 -4.05 41.78 -5.92
N PHE A 119 -4.84 40.94 -5.24
CA PHE A 119 -6.08 40.41 -5.79
C PHE A 119 -7.06 41.53 -6.08
N TRP A 120 -7.63 41.51 -7.28
CA TRP A 120 -8.43 42.62 -7.82
C TRP A 120 -9.65 42.97 -6.94
N SER A 121 -10.32 41.98 -6.35
CA SER A 121 -11.50 42.22 -5.50
C SER A 121 -11.16 42.40 -4.02
N SER A 122 -9.89 42.53 -3.66
CA SER A 122 -9.49 42.78 -2.27
C SER A 122 -9.46 44.28 -1.98
N GLY A 123 -9.97 44.67 -0.81
CA GLY A 123 -10.15 46.08 -0.47
C GLY A 123 -11.41 46.73 -1.04
N ASN A 124 -12.49 45.96 -1.22
CA ASN A 124 -13.79 46.50 -1.63
C ASN A 124 -14.15 47.73 -0.79
N ALA A 125 -14.55 48.82 -1.47
CA ALA A 125 -14.87 50.14 -0.91
C ALA A 125 -13.67 51.04 -0.49
N SER A 126 -12.42 50.67 -0.82
CA SER A 126 -11.24 51.51 -0.56
C SER A 126 -10.39 51.72 -1.81
N HIS A 127 -10.00 52.98 -2.06
CA HIS A 127 -9.09 53.37 -3.14
C HIS A 127 -7.65 53.57 -2.66
N GLU A 128 -7.38 53.31 -1.38
CA GLU A 128 -6.05 53.51 -0.80
C GLU A 128 -5.04 52.50 -1.38
N PRO A 129 -3.89 52.98 -1.89
CA PRO A 129 -2.84 52.11 -2.38
C PRO A 129 -2.18 51.36 -1.23
N THR A 130 -1.91 50.08 -1.43
CA THR A 130 -1.22 49.29 -0.40
C THR A 130 0.27 49.50 -0.52
N CYS A 131 0.91 49.98 0.54
CA CYS A 131 2.36 50.11 0.62
C CYS A 131 2.96 48.81 1.15
N VAL A 132 3.87 48.22 0.39
CA VAL A 132 4.54 46.97 0.73
C VAL A 132 6.05 47.20 0.79
N ASP A 133 6.65 46.85 1.91
CA ASP A 133 8.08 46.63 2.03
C ASP A 133 8.34 45.13 1.99
N PHE A 134 9.30 44.72 1.18
CA PHE A 134 9.60 43.32 0.89
C PHE A 134 11.08 43.06 1.06
N GLU A 135 11.43 42.08 1.87
CA GLU A 135 12.81 41.68 2.11
C GLU A 135 12.98 40.19 1.83
N ILE A 136 14.05 39.84 1.13
CA ILE A 136 14.43 38.45 0.85
C ILE A 136 15.85 38.23 1.35
N VAL A 137 16.02 37.25 2.21
CA VAL A 137 17.31 36.77 2.68
C VAL A 137 17.54 35.37 2.10
N PHE A 138 18.68 35.17 1.44
CA PHE A 138 19.04 33.86 0.91
C PHE A 138 19.94 33.13 1.89
N HIS A 139 19.58 31.88 2.14
CA HIS A 139 20.26 30.99 3.05
C HIS A 139 20.65 29.70 2.33
N GLY A 140 21.67 29.02 2.84
CA GLY A 140 22.16 27.87 2.11
C GLY A 140 23.16 27.01 2.85
N ILE A 141 22.78 25.74 3.01
CA ILE A 141 23.71 24.66 3.31
C ILE A 141 23.91 23.87 2.02
N PHE A 142 25.10 23.98 1.46
CA PHE A 142 25.56 23.19 0.33
C PHE A 142 25.99 21.80 0.84
N ILE A 143 25.59 20.77 0.10
CA ILE A 143 25.97 19.38 0.33
C ILE A 143 26.62 18.83 -0.93
N ASP A 144 27.60 17.96 -0.77
CA ASP A 144 28.30 17.31 -1.88
C ASP A 144 27.41 16.35 -2.68
N GLN A 145 26.37 15.78 -2.06
CA GLN A 145 25.43 14.86 -2.71
C GLN A 145 23.97 15.26 -2.47
N LYS A 146 23.25 15.62 -3.54
CA LYS A 146 21.82 15.96 -3.47
C LYS A 146 20.87 14.77 -3.35
N VAL A 147 21.33 13.57 -3.74
CA VAL A 147 20.57 12.32 -3.59
C VAL A 147 21.44 11.38 -2.79
N ILE A 148 20.94 11.01 -1.60
CA ILE A 148 21.64 10.09 -0.71
C ILE A 148 21.07 8.71 -0.92
N ALA A 149 21.92 7.77 -1.32
CA ALA A 149 21.55 6.37 -1.52
C ALA A 149 22.34 5.50 -0.55
N LEU A 150 21.68 5.06 0.52
CA LEU A 150 22.23 4.14 1.50
C LEU A 150 22.01 2.70 1.02
N ASP A 151 23.04 1.87 1.11
CA ASP A 151 22.86 0.42 1.10
C ASP A 151 22.77 -0.05 2.56
N GLY A 152 21.70 -0.77 2.91
CA GLY A 152 21.52 -1.31 4.26
C GLY A 152 22.58 -2.34 4.67
N SER A 153 23.44 -2.77 3.74
CA SER A 153 24.57 -3.68 3.97
C SER A 153 25.90 -2.95 4.12
N GLU A 154 25.98 -1.67 3.77
CA GLU A 154 27.22 -0.88 3.77
C GLU A 154 27.40 -0.05 5.07
N SER A 155 28.60 0.52 5.21
CA SER A 155 28.94 1.47 6.27
C SER A 155 28.16 2.78 6.14
N PRO A 156 28.05 3.58 7.22
CA PRO A 156 27.49 4.92 7.16
C PRO A 156 28.06 5.77 6.03
N MET A 157 27.19 6.53 5.38
CA MET A 157 27.59 7.41 4.29
C MET A 157 28.08 8.74 4.86
N ARG A 158 29.28 9.17 4.44
CA ARG A 158 29.82 10.49 4.75
C ARG A 158 29.11 11.57 3.92
N ILE A 159 28.65 12.62 4.56
CA ILE A 159 28.10 13.83 3.96
C ILE A 159 29.03 14.99 4.32
N VAL A 160 29.36 15.83 3.34
CA VAL A 160 30.13 17.06 3.58
C VAL A 160 29.21 18.26 3.38
N ALA A 161 28.96 19.00 4.46
CA ALA A 161 28.18 20.21 4.44
C ALA A 161 29.08 21.46 4.48
N ARG A 162 28.66 22.50 3.77
CA ARG A 162 29.34 23.81 3.72
C ARG A 162 28.29 24.91 3.68
N SER A 163 28.50 25.99 4.42
CA SER A 163 27.78 27.23 4.15
C SER A 163 28.64 28.15 3.29
N LEU A 164 28.07 28.78 2.26
CA LEU A 164 28.79 29.70 1.36
C LEU A 164 28.39 31.15 1.55
N LEU A 165 27.23 31.43 2.15
CA LEU A 165 26.63 32.77 2.17
C LEU A 165 26.82 33.51 3.50
N ALA A 166 26.65 32.79 4.61
CA ALA A 166 26.75 33.30 5.98
C ALA A 166 26.86 32.12 6.96
N SER A 167 27.09 32.39 8.25
CA SER A 167 27.08 31.31 9.24
C SER A 167 25.68 30.69 9.34
N GLU A 168 25.59 29.37 9.23
CA GLU A 168 24.31 28.64 9.22
C GLU A 168 24.31 27.53 10.27
N ARG A 169 23.16 27.30 10.90
CA ARG A 169 23.01 26.19 11.86
C ARG A 169 22.65 24.91 11.11
N LEU A 170 23.57 23.96 11.13
CA LEU A 170 23.38 22.63 10.55
C LEU A 170 22.66 21.74 11.56
N VAL A 171 21.44 21.32 11.23
CA VAL A 171 20.62 20.37 11.99
C VAL A 171 20.01 19.35 11.01
N PRO A 172 20.75 18.26 10.72
CA PRO A 172 20.29 17.25 9.77
C PRO A 172 19.14 16.42 10.37
N VAL A 173 18.07 16.26 9.61
CA VAL A 173 16.93 15.39 9.94
C VAL A 173 16.56 14.59 8.71
N ALA A 174 16.53 13.27 8.83
CA ALA A 174 16.14 12.36 7.76
C ALA A 174 15.12 11.33 8.24
N THR A 175 14.07 11.16 7.43
CA THR A 175 12.98 10.23 7.72
C THR A 175 12.62 9.44 6.48
N LEU A 176 12.66 8.10 6.59
CA LEU A 176 12.15 7.17 5.61
C LEU A 176 10.68 6.86 5.94
N ASN A 177 9.76 7.25 5.06
CA ASN A 177 8.32 7.16 5.30
C ASN A 177 7.56 6.37 4.22
N LYS A 178 8.28 5.86 3.22
CA LYS A 178 7.72 5.09 2.10
C LYS A 178 8.61 3.91 1.79
N ILE A 179 8.03 2.88 1.21
CA ILE A 179 8.76 1.76 0.62
C ILE A 179 8.33 1.57 -0.84
N LYS A 180 9.29 1.39 -1.74
CA LYS A 180 9.08 1.04 -3.14
C LYS A 180 9.46 -0.42 -3.35
N ILE A 181 8.48 -1.24 -3.72
CA ILE A 181 8.69 -2.66 -4.01
C ILE A 181 8.65 -2.84 -5.53
N PRO A 182 9.73 -3.36 -6.16
CA PRO A 182 9.77 -3.61 -7.60
C PRO A 182 8.99 -4.86 -7.99
N TYR A 183 8.20 -4.76 -9.06
CA TYR A 183 7.47 -5.87 -9.67
C TYR A 183 7.79 -5.95 -11.16
N ARG A 184 8.10 -7.16 -11.63
CA ARG A 184 8.14 -7.48 -13.05
C ARG A 184 6.75 -7.90 -13.52
N PRO A 185 6.41 -7.66 -14.80
CA PRO A 185 5.16 -8.13 -15.34
C PRO A 185 5.16 -9.66 -15.36
N VAL A 186 4.03 -10.25 -14.97
CA VAL A 186 3.78 -11.70 -15.07
C VAL A 186 3.26 -12.09 -16.45
N ASP A 187 2.68 -11.13 -17.17
CA ASP A 187 2.16 -11.29 -18.52
C ASP A 187 2.29 -9.99 -19.31
N SER A 188 2.47 -10.11 -20.63
CA SER A 188 2.60 -8.98 -21.56
C SER A 188 1.86 -9.29 -22.86
N ASN A 189 0.81 -8.53 -23.16
CA ASN A 189 -0.06 -8.78 -24.31
C ASN A 189 -0.07 -7.60 -25.29
N PHE A 190 0.06 -7.90 -26.58
CA PHE A 190 -0.04 -6.93 -27.67
C PHE A 190 -1.41 -7.05 -28.32
N CYS A 191 -2.13 -5.93 -28.40
CA CYS A 191 -3.44 -5.89 -29.03
C CYS A 191 -3.46 -4.77 -30.09
N PRO A 192 -3.61 -5.10 -31.38
CA PRO A 192 -3.88 -4.10 -32.40
C PRO A 192 -5.27 -3.48 -32.15
N LEU A 193 -5.35 -2.16 -32.05
CA LEU A 193 -6.60 -1.48 -31.69
C LEU A 193 -7.56 -1.34 -32.87
N PRO A 194 -8.87 -1.17 -32.62
CA PRO A 194 -9.87 -1.11 -33.70
C PRO A 194 -9.57 -0.02 -34.73
N THR A 195 -9.55 -0.39 -36.01
CA THR A 195 -9.22 0.54 -37.12
C THR A 195 -10.29 1.62 -37.35
N SER A 196 -11.50 1.43 -36.81
CA SER A 196 -12.57 2.43 -36.86
C SER A 196 -12.31 3.66 -36.00
N ARG A 197 -11.45 3.54 -34.97
CA ARG A 197 -11.14 4.61 -34.01
C ARG A 197 -9.65 4.90 -33.91
N ASP A 198 -8.82 3.85 -33.79
CA ASP A 198 -7.41 3.92 -33.43
C ASP A 198 -6.50 3.71 -34.65
N ARG A 199 -6.81 4.42 -35.75
CA ARG A 199 -6.00 4.46 -36.97
C ARG A 199 -5.63 5.90 -37.30
N LEU A 200 -4.34 6.14 -37.47
CA LEU A 200 -3.83 7.45 -37.83
C LEU A 200 -4.14 7.78 -39.30
N PRO A 201 -4.26 9.07 -39.68
CA PRO A 201 -4.48 9.47 -41.07
C PRO A 201 -3.43 8.96 -42.07
N SER A 202 -2.23 8.64 -41.59
CA SER A 202 -1.16 8.00 -42.38
C SER A 202 -1.47 6.54 -42.76
N GLY A 203 -2.55 5.97 -42.24
CA GLY A 203 -2.94 4.59 -42.42
C GLY A 203 -2.38 3.64 -41.36
N LYS A 204 -1.46 4.09 -40.50
CA LYS A 204 -0.87 3.31 -39.40
C LYS A 204 -1.90 3.00 -38.32
N GLN A 205 -1.95 1.73 -37.92
CA GLN A 205 -2.81 1.25 -36.83
C GLN A 205 -2.08 1.39 -35.49
N ILE A 206 -2.78 1.88 -34.47
CA ILE A 206 -2.25 2.00 -33.12
C ILE A 206 -2.33 0.63 -32.44
N ILE A 207 -1.29 0.29 -31.70
CA ILE A 207 -1.18 -0.98 -30.98
C ILE A 207 -1.04 -0.68 -29.49
N ALA A 208 -1.68 -1.49 -28.67
CA ALA A 208 -1.57 -1.41 -27.23
C ALA A 208 -0.75 -2.57 -26.68
N LEU A 209 0.13 -2.24 -25.74
CA LEU A 209 0.81 -3.18 -24.86
C LEU A 209 0.12 -3.12 -23.49
N THR A 210 -0.42 -4.26 -23.05
CA THR A 210 -0.93 -4.45 -21.69
C THR A 210 0.07 -5.27 -20.89
N LEU A 211 0.65 -4.66 -19.85
CA LEU A 211 1.51 -5.33 -18.89
C LEU A 211 0.71 -5.65 -17.62
N THR A 212 0.72 -6.91 -17.21
CA THR A 212 0.01 -7.37 -16.02
C THR A 212 0.99 -7.65 -14.89
N TYR A 213 0.76 -7.05 -13.72
CA TYR A 213 1.56 -7.22 -12.52
C TYR A 213 0.68 -7.80 -11.41
N LYS A 214 1.20 -8.74 -10.63
CA LYS A 214 0.51 -9.28 -9.45
C LYS A 214 1.29 -8.92 -8.19
N PHE A 215 0.58 -8.45 -7.17
CA PHE A 215 1.16 -8.14 -5.87
C PHE A 215 0.20 -8.53 -4.75
N LYS A 216 0.75 -8.84 -3.58
CA LYS A 216 -0.01 -9.23 -2.39
C LYS A 216 0.27 -8.26 -1.25
N LEU A 217 -0.76 -7.92 -0.51
CA LEU A 217 -0.68 -7.14 0.71
C LEU A 217 -1.03 -8.06 1.88
N GLU A 218 -0.08 -8.29 2.78
CA GLU A 218 -0.31 -9.06 4.02
C GLU A 218 -1.16 -8.28 5.03
N ASP A 219 -1.09 -6.95 4.98
CA ASP A 219 -1.88 -6.01 5.76
C ASP A 219 -2.40 -4.89 4.85
N GLY A 220 -3.52 -4.28 5.22
CA GLY A 220 -4.05 -3.12 4.50
C GLY A 220 -3.02 -1.98 4.42
N ALA A 221 -2.93 -1.34 3.26
CA ALA A 221 -1.91 -0.33 2.98
C ALA A 221 -2.39 0.76 2.03
N GLU A 222 -1.83 1.96 2.19
CA GLU A 222 -1.99 3.05 1.23
C GLU A 222 -0.87 2.97 0.17
N VAL A 223 -1.24 2.61 -1.05
CA VAL A 223 -0.31 2.31 -2.15
C VAL A 223 -0.55 3.19 -3.37
N LYS A 224 0.49 3.37 -4.20
CA LYS A 224 0.35 3.89 -5.56
C LYS A 224 1.34 3.21 -6.51
N PRO A 225 1.01 3.08 -7.79
CA PRO A 225 1.99 2.67 -8.78
C PRO A 225 2.96 3.81 -9.10
N HIS A 226 4.22 3.44 -9.34
CA HIS A 226 5.28 4.37 -9.67
C HIS A 226 6.12 3.82 -10.82
N LEU A 227 6.06 4.52 -11.97
CA LEU A 227 6.84 4.22 -13.17
C LEU A 227 7.73 5.42 -13.49
N PRO A 228 9.00 5.43 -13.05
CA PRO A 228 9.90 6.58 -13.28
C PRO A 228 10.03 6.98 -14.75
N LEU A 229 9.93 6.01 -15.67
CA LEU A 229 10.06 6.24 -17.12
C LEU A 229 8.91 7.08 -17.71
N LEU A 230 7.69 6.93 -17.19
CA LEU A 230 6.46 7.45 -17.80
C LEU A 230 5.76 8.52 -16.93
N ASN A 231 5.77 8.36 -15.61
CA ASN A 231 5.09 9.27 -14.70
C ASN A 231 5.63 10.70 -14.81
N ASN A 232 4.78 11.69 -14.51
CA ASN A 232 5.10 13.11 -14.61
C ASN A 232 5.52 13.59 -16.00
N ARG A 233 5.17 12.85 -17.06
CA ARG A 233 5.42 13.22 -18.46
C ARG A 233 4.14 13.05 -19.27
N ILE A 234 3.51 14.15 -19.64
CA ILE A 234 2.28 14.15 -20.45
C ILE A 234 2.67 14.31 -21.92
N TYR A 235 2.93 15.56 -22.33
CA TYR A 235 3.15 15.92 -23.73
C TYR A 235 4.58 15.70 -24.22
N ASP A 236 5.53 15.60 -23.29
CA ASP A 236 6.93 15.29 -23.56
C ASP A 236 7.19 13.78 -23.61
N ASN A 237 6.16 12.97 -23.35
CA ASN A 237 6.22 11.53 -23.51
C ASN A 237 6.08 11.15 -24.99
N LYS A 238 6.79 10.11 -25.42
CA LYS A 238 6.71 9.57 -26.80
C LYS A 238 5.59 8.52 -26.94
N PHE A 239 4.98 8.11 -25.84
CA PHE A 239 3.86 7.18 -25.81
C PHE A 239 2.52 7.92 -25.80
N GLU A 240 1.51 7.34 -26.44
CA GLU A 240 0.17 7.95 -26.56
C GLU A 240 -0.67 7.74 -25.29
N SER A 241 -0.34 6.73 -24.48
CA SER A 241 -1.02 6.44 -23.22
C SER A 241 -0.10 5.76 -22.20
N GLN A 242 -0.50 5.85 -20.94
CA GLN A 242 0.13 5.16 -19.80
C GLN A 242 -0.90 4.83 -18.71
N PHE A 243 -2.11 4.44 -19.12
CA PHE A 243 -3.20 4.18 -18.18
C PHE A 243 -2.88 2.96 -17.33
N TYR A 244 -3.18 3.02 -16.03
CA TYR A 244 -3.12 1.87 -15.16
C TYR A 244 -4.47 1.61 -14.50
N ARG A 245 -4.66 0.38 -14.05
CA ARG A 245 -5.77 -0.01 -13.19
C ARG A 245 -5.34 -1.06 -12.19
N ILE A 246 -5.81 -0.94 -10.95
CA ILE A 246 -5.65 -1.91 -9.87
C ILE A 246 -7.00 -2.58 -9.61
N SER A 247 -7.02 -3.91 -9.67
CA SER A 247 -8.20 -4.73 -9.34
C SER A 247 -7.83 -5.90 -8.42
N ASP A 248 -8.82 -6.45 -7.71
CA ASP A 248 -8.67 -7.66 -6.92
C ASP A 248 -8.90 -8.95 -7.76
N SER A 249 -8.95 -10.11 -7.11
CA SER A 249 -9.26 -11.40 -7.76
C SER A 249 -10.69 -11.48 -8.31
N ASN A 250 -11.62 -10.73 -7.71
CA ASN A 250 -13.01 -10.62 -8.15
C ASN A 250 -13.17 -9.66 -9.33
N LYS A 251 -12.08 -9.07 -9.85
CA LYS A 251 -12.06 -8.05 -10.89
C LYS A 251 -12.68 -6.71 -10.45
N CYS A 252 -12.93 -6.53 -9.15
CA CYS A 252 -13.37 -5.26 -8.58
C CYS A 252 -12.24 -4.24 -8.73
N VAL A 253 -12.55 -3.07 -9.27
CA VAL A 253 -11.57 -2.02 -9.56
C VAL A 253 -11.45 -1.07 -8.38
N TYR A 254 -10.26 -0.98 -7.78
CA TYR A 254 -9.99 -0.09 -6.65
C TYR A 254 -9.41 1.25 -7.09
N SER A 255 -8.62 1.26 -8.16
CA SER A 255 -7.97 2.48 -8.64
C SER A 255 -7.70 2.39 -10.13
N SER A 256 -7.76 3.53 -10.80
CA SER A 256 -7.26 3.72 -12.16
C SER A 256 -6.66 5.12 -12.28
N GLY A 257 -5.73 5.30 -13.20
CA GLY A 257 -5.06 6.58 -13.39
C GLY A 257 -4.07 6.56 -14.55
N ASP A 258 -3.22 7.57 -14.63
CA ASP A 258 -2.29 7.79 -15.74
C ASP A 258 -0.94 8.37 -15.25
N VAL A 259 -0.50 9.48 -15.84
CA VAL A 259 0.73 10.25 -15.60
C VAL A 259 0.92 10.67 -14.14
N TYR A 260 -0.17 10.88 -13.39
CA TYR A 260 -0.11 11.30 -11.98
C TYR A 260 -0.81 10.30 -11.04
N PRO A 261 -0.17 9.14 -10.76
CA PRO A 261 -0.76 8.16 -9.86
C PRO A 261 -1.00 8.74 -8.46
N SER A 262 -2.20 8.52 -7.96
CA SER A 262 -2.62 8.90 -6.61
C SER A 262 -2.57 7.70 -5.68
N TYR A 263 -2.41 7.96 -4.38
CA TYR A 263 -2.48 6.92 -3.38
C TYR A 263 -3.91 6.41 -3.19
N VAL A 264 -4.05 5.09 -3.04
CA VAL A 264 -5.30 4.40 -2.76
C VAL A 264 -5.10 3.48 -1.56
N LYS A 265 -6.08 3.44 -0.66
CA LYS A 265 -6.10 2.48 0.44
C LYS A 265 -6.63 1.15 -0.08
N LEU A 266 -5.83 0.11 0.04
CA LEU A 266 -6.20 -1.26 -0.29
C LEU A 266 -6.22 -2.10 1.00
N PRO A 267 -7.25 -2.93 1.22
CA PRO A 267 -7.24 -3.90 2.31
C PRO A 267 -6.17 -4.99 2.07
N LYS A 268 -6.09 -5.93 3.01
CA LYS A 268 -5.27 -7.12 2.84
C LYS A 268 -5.82 -7.96 1.68
N GLY A 269 -4.93 -8.58 0.90
CA GLY A 269 -5.33 -9.45 -0.20
C GLY A 269 -4.40 -9.38 -1.40
N GLU A 270 -4.85 -10.03 -2.48
CA GLU A 270 -4.11 -10.10 -3.74
C GLU A 270 -4.65 -9.09 -4.75
N TYR A 271 -3.77 -8.47 -5.52
CA TYR A 271 -4.13 -7.44 -6.46
C TYR A 271 -3.41 -7.66 -7.78
N THR A 272 -4.11 -7.30 -8.85
CA THR A 272 -3.58 -7.24 -10.20
C THR A 272 -3.55 -5.79 -10.64
N LEU A 273 -2.40 -5.32 -11.09
CA LEU A 273 -2.28 -4.05 -11.80
C LEU A 273 -2.07 -4.31 -13.29
N GLN A 274 -2.90 -3.69 -14.12
CA GLN A 274 -2.74 -3.67 -15.57
C GLN A 274 -2.26 -2.28 -16.01
N LEU A 275 -1.13 -2.21 -16.72
CA LEU A 275 -0.60 -1.00 -17.33
C LEU A 275 -0.79 -1.08 -18.85
N TYR A 276 -1.37 -0.03 -19.42
CA TYR A 276 -1.83 0.02 -20.80
C TYR A 276 -1.14 1.16 -21.58
N ILE A 277 -0.24 0.77 -22.47
CA ILE A 277 0.64 1.68 -23.22
C ILE A 277 0.34 1.58 -24.71
N ARG A 278 0.06 2.71 -25.34
CA ARG A 278 -0.27 2.81 -26.77
C ARG A 278 0.85 3.44 -27.57
N HIS A 279 1.10 2.87 -28.74
CA HIS A 279 2.03 3.42 -29.72
C HIS A 279 1.80 2.82 -31.12
N GLU A 280 2.04 3.59 -32.19
CA GLU A 280 1.99 3.10 -33.58
C GLU A 280 3.14 2.14 -33.96
N ASN A 281 4.28 2.22 -33.27
CA ASN A 281 5.48 1.41 -33.54
C ASN A 281 5.65 0.28 -32.51
N VAL A 282 5.46 -0.96 -32.97
CA VAL A 282 5.61 -2.19 -32.18
C VAL A 282 7.01 -2.36 -31.59
N GLN A 283 8.06 -1.99 -32.32
CA GLN A 283 9.44 -2.19 -31.86
C GLN A 283 9.77 -1.36 -30.61
N ILE A 284 9.07 -0.25 -30.40
CA ILE A 284 9.22 0.56 -29.19
C ILE A 284 8.47 -0.10 -28.03
N LEU A 285 7.25 -0.60 -28.27
CA LEU A 285 6.48 -1.34 -27.27
C LEU A 285 7.20 -2.64 -26.85
N GLU A 286 7.86 -3.33 -27.77
CA GLU A 286 8.63 -4.55 -27.50
C GLU A 286 9.70 -4.33 -26.42
N LYS A 287 10.35 -3.16 -26.44
CA LYS A 287 11.36 -2.77 -25.43
C LYS A 287 10.78 -2.56 -24.03
N LEU A 288 9.45 -2.43 -23.92
CA LEU A 288 8.75 -2.22 -22.65
C LEU A 288 8.16 -3.52 -22.07
N LYS A 289 8.26 -4.67 -22.75
CA LYS A 289 7.72 -5.96 -22.26
C LYS A 289 8.16 -6.31 -20.84
N GLN A 290 9.37 -5.92 -20.46
CA GLN A 290 9.96 -6.19 -19.14
C GLN A 290 10.02 -4.95 -18.24
N LEU A 291 9.21 -3.93 -18.53
CA LEU A 291 9.21 -2.69 -17.75
C LEU A 291 8.89 -2.98 -16.28
N VAL A 292 9.83 -2.66 -15.40
CA VAL A 292 9.66 -2.82 -13.95
C VAL A 292 8.77 -1.70 -13.43
N LEU A 293 7.73 -2.10 -12.70
CA LEU A 293 6.85 -1.20 -11.97
C LEU A 293 7.25 -1.19 -10.49
N PHE A 294 7.13 -0.04 -9.83
CA PHE A 294 7.22 0.00 -8.38
C PHE A 294 5.83 0.20 -7.78
N ILE A 295 5.48 -0.60 -6.77
CA ILE A 295 4.37 -0.27 -5.87
C ILE A 295 4.97 0.50 -4.69
N GLU A 296 4.64 1.79 -4.60
CA GLU A 296 5.06 2.65 -3.50
C GLU A 296 3.99 2.62 -2.41
N ARG A 297 4.35 2.10 -1.23
CA ARG A 297 3.51 2.05 -0.03
C ARG A 297 3.96 3.13 0.96
N LYS A 298 3.00 3.86 1.55
CA LYS A 298 3.28 4.70 2.73
C LYS A 298 3.43 3.82 3.96
N LEU A 299 4.44 4.13 4.78
CA LEU A 299 4.59 3.54 6.10
C LEU A 299 3.64 4.26 7.07
N GLU A 300 3.08 3.53 8.02
CA GLU A 300 2.34 4.15 9.12
C GLU A 300 3.27 4.99 9.98
N LYS A 301 2.74 5.98 10.71
CA LYS A 301 3.58 6.88 11.54
C LYS A 301 4.49 6.12 12.53
N LYS A 302 4.02 4.99 13.05
CA LYS A 302 4.78 4.12 13.96
C LYS A 302 5.93 3.37 13.29
N ASP A 303 5.84 3.17 11.96
CA ASP A 303 6.80 2.43 11.15
C ASP A 303 7.72 3.38 10.35
N CYS A 304 7.50 4.69 10.42
CA CYS A 304 8.40 5.69 9.85
C CYS A 304 9.76 5.62 10.55
N ILE A 305 10.83 5.56 9.76
CA ILE A 305 12.17 5.35 10.28
C ILE A 305 12.93 6.67 10.27
N GLN A 306 13.19 7.21 11.45
CA GLN A 306 14.10 8.33 11.61
C GLN A 306 15.54 7.83 11.62
N LEU A 307 16.36 8.36 10.71
CA LEU A 307 17.77 8.01 10.60
C LEU A 307 18.60 8.76 11.64
N SER A 308 19.73 8.17 11.98
CA SER A 308 20.68 8.71 12.95
C SER A 308 21.93 9.23 12.26
N PHE A 309 22.48 10.30 12.82
CA PHE A 309 23.68 10.96 12.32
C PHE A 309 24.81 10.82 13.33
N TYR A 310 26.04 10.78 12.83
CA TYR A 310 27.24 10.49 13.62
C TYR A 310 28.40 11.39 13.20
N SER A 311 29.26 11.78 14.13
CA SER A 311 30.47 12.57 13.84
C SER A 311 31.61 11.71 13.30
N GLU A 312 31.56 10.40 13.55
CA GLU A 312 32.60 9.43 13.19
C GLU A 312 31.97 8.25 12.43
N PRO A 313 32.73 7.58 11.52
CA PRO A 313 32.21 6.48 10.72
C PRO A 313 31.79 5.27 11.57
N ASP A 314 32.48 5.04 12.70
CA ASP A 314 32.22 3.90 13.59
C ASP A 314 31.12 4.18 14.63
N GLY A 315 30.57 5.40 14.63
CA GLY A 315 29.54 5.87 15.58
C GLY A 315 28.32 4.94 15.74
N PRO A 316 27.72 4.37 14.67
CA PRO A 316 26.59 3.45 14.82
C PRO A 316 26.94 2.13 15.51
N ILE A 317 28.19 1.69 15.47
CA ILE A 317 28.64 0.43 16.08
C ILE A 317 29.01 0.67 17.55
N ILE A 318 29.76 1.74 17.81
CA ILE A 318 30.28 2.06 19.15
C ILE A 318 29.18 2.68 20.04
N GLY A 319 28.16 3.31 19.45
CA GLY A 319 27.06 3.94 20.18
C GLY A 319 27.40 5.29 20.82
N ASN A 320 28.65 5.75 20.67
CA ASN A 320 29.12 7.09 21.02
C ASN A 320 29.23 7.96 19.75
N ALA A 321 29.43 9.27 19.88
CA ALA A 321 29.58 10.24 18.77
C ALA A 321 28.32 10.50 17.91
N ALA A 322 27.11 10.52 18.50
CA ALA A 322 25.90 10.97 17.83
C ALA A 322 25.99 12.47 17.43
N PHE A 323 25.75 12.77 16.16
CA PHE A 323 25.72 14.14 15.63
C PHE A 323 24.29 14.69 15.70
N LYS A 324 24.12 15.84 16.37
CA LYS A 324 22.81 16.51 16.53
C LYS A 324 22.74 17.80 15.74
N SER A 325 23.72 18.67 15.92
CA SER A 325 23.80 19.96 15.26
C SER A 325 25.17 20.58 15.39
N SER A 326 25.51 21.47 14.47
CA SER A 326 26.68 22.33 14.51
C SER A 326 26.37 23.73 13.93
N VAL A 327 27.35 24.62 13.99
CA VAL A 327 27.30 25.92 13.29
C VAL A 327 28.37 25.91 12.22
N LEU A 328 27.94 25.99 10.96
CA LEU A 328 28.84 26.06 9.82
C LEU A 328 29.38 27.47 9.69
N VAL A 329 30.70 27.60 9.68
CA VAL A 329 31.39 28.84 9.34
C VAL A 329 31.45 28.98 7.81
N PRO A 330 31.22 30.16 7.23
CA PRO A 330 31.31 30.37 5.79
C PRO A 330 32.60 29.83 5.19
N GLY A 331 32.49 28.98 4.16
CA GLY A 331 33.59 28.38 3.42
C GLY A 331 34.18 27.11 4.03
N GLU A 332 33.99 26.85 5.33
CA GLU A 332 34.56 25.67 5.98
C GLU A 332 33.72 24.41 5.75
N PRO A 333 34.30 23.29 5.26
CA PRO A 333 33.64 21.99 5.24
C PRO A 333 33.50 21.41 6.64
N GLU A 334 32.32 20.88 6.94
CA GLU A 334 32.10 19.97 8.05
C GLU A 334 31.58 18.63 7.53
N ALA A 335 32.17 17.54 8.01
CA ALA A 335 31.77 16.18 7.63
C ALA A 335 31.04 15.50 8.78
N PHE A 336 29.98 14.79 8.45
CA PHE A 336 29.25 13.91 9.36
C PHE A 336 28.75 12.69 8.57
N TYR A 337 28.21 11.71 9.27
CA TYR A 337 27.82 10.42 8.69
C TYR A 337 26.34 10.17 8.93
N VAL A 338 25.65 9.60 7.95
CA VAL A 338 24.29 9.07 8.11
C VAL A 338 24.35 7.55 8.04
N GLY A 339 23.85 6.89 9.08
CA GLY A 339 23.82 5.43 9.15
C GLY A 339 22.58 4.85 8.47
N PRO A 340 22.67 3.68 7.81
CA PRO A 340 21.48 2.92 7.44
C PRO A 340 20.68 2.54 8.69
N PRO A 341 19.36 2.33 8.57
CA PRO A 341 18.55 1.93 9.71
C PRO A 341 18.95 0.54 10.22
N SER A 342 18.85 0.32 11.53
CA SER A 342 19.10 -0.99 12.11
C SER A 342 18.08 -2.02 11.61
N ARG A 343 18.49 -3.29 11.51
CA ARG A 343 17.64 -4.37 10.97
C ARG A 343 16.30 -4.52 11.69
N GLU A 344 16.28 -4.28 13.00
CA GLU A 344 15.07 -4.33 13.84
C GLU A 344 14.05 -3.24 13.49
N LYS A 345 14.52 -2.11 12.95
CA LYS A 345 13.68 -0.97 12.53
C LYS A 345 13.17 -1.09 11.10
N LEU A 346 13.61 -2.10 10.34
CA LEU A 346 13.13 -2.31 8.98
C LEU A 346 11.67 -2.83 8.99
N PRO A 347 10.82 -2.42 8.04
CA PRO A 347 9.44 -2.89 8.00
C PRO A 347 9.37 -4.40 7.80
N LYS A 348 8.53 -5.08 8.59
CA LYS A 348 8.28 -6.52 8.44
C LYS A 348 7.72 -6.82 7.05
N GLY A 349 8.22 -7.88 6.40
CA GLY A 349 7.74 -8.31 5.08
C GLY A 349 8.26 -7.51 3.88
N ALA A 350 9.31 -6.71 4.06
CA ALA A 350 9.93 -5.97 2.98
C ALA A 350 10.97 -6.84 2.23
N PRO A 351 10.75 -7.20 0.95
CA PRO A 351 11.65 -8.12 0.24
C PRO A 351 12.97 -7.44 -0.14
N PRO A 352 14.08 -8.21 -0.24
CA PRO A 352 15.36 -7.71 -0.76
C PRO A 352 15.20 -7.04 -2.12
N GLY A 353 15.94 -5.95 -2.35
CA GLY A 353 15.83 -5.13 -3.56
C GLY A 353 14.69 -4.11 -3.53
N SER A 354 13.86 -4.09 -2.49
CA SER A 354 12.99 -2.96 -2.20
C SER A 354 13.81 -1.76 -1.73
N VAL A 355 13.25 -0.56 -1.91
CA VAL A 355 13.91 0.70 -1.55
C VAL A 355 13.02 1.49 -0.61
N LEU A 356 13.51 1.77 0.59
CA LEU A 356 12.92 2.76 1.48
C LEU A 356 13.22 4.16 0.95
N VAL A 357 12.21 5.01 0.95
CA VAL A 357 12.27 6.36 0.39
C VAL A 357 11.83 7.37 1.43
N GLY A 358 12.56 8.46 1.50
CA GLY A 358 12.33 9.52 2.46
C GLY A 358 12.84 10.86 2.00
N SER A 359 12.94 11.76 2.96
CA SER A 359 13.49 13.09 2.78
C SER A 359 14.51 13.42 3.86
N ILE A 360 15.52 14.20 3.50
CA ILE A 360 16.51 14.78 4.41
C ILE A 360 16.53 16.30 4.28
N THR A 361 16.61 16.99 5.41
CA THR A 361 16.73 18.45 5.53
C THR A 361 17.92 18.78 6.42
N TYR A 362 18.62 19.89 6.17
CA TYR A 362 19.86 20.24 6.89
C TYR A 362 19.79 21.54 7.70
N GLY A 363 18.95 22.49 7.31
CA GLY A 363 18.90 23.82 7.92
C GLY A 363 17.68 24.02 8.81
N ILE A 364 17.70 25.12 9.56
CA ILE A 364 16.56 25.63 10.33
C ILE A 364 16.25 27.05 9.84
N VAL A 365 14.97 27.38 9.71
CA VAL A 365 14.48 28.71 9.36
C VAL A 365 14.72 29.66 10.53
N SER A 366 15.12 30.90 10.26
CA SER A 366 15.29 31.92 11.29
C SER A 366 13.93 32.28 11.90
N SER A 367 13.61 31.72 13.07
CA SER A 367 12.32 31.93 13.74
C SER A 367 12.49 32.90 14.92
N PHE A 368 11.65 33.94 14.99
CA PHE A 368 11.65 34.91 16.11
C PHE A 368 11.20 34.27 17.43
N ASN A 369 10.42 33.19 17.38
CA ASN A 369 9.95 32.46 18.55
C ASN A 369 10.73 31.16 18.72
N LYS A 370 11.65 31.13 19.69
CA LYS A 370 12.50 29.98 20.05
C LYS A 370 11.77 28.68 20.46
N LYS A 371 10.43 28.67 20.47
CA LYS A 371 9.61 27.52 20.90
C LYS A 371 9.26 26.55 19.77
N ASP A 372 9.34 26.97 18.51
CA ASP A 372 9.06 26.12 17.34
C ASP A 372 10.23 26.22 16.33
N GLU A 373 11.23 25.34 16.46
CA GLU A 373 12.29 25.19 15.47
C GLU A 373 11.69 24.61 14.17
N GLN A 374 11.57 25.44 13.13
CA GLN A 374 11.06 25.01 11.83
C GLN A 374 12.21 24.63 10.89
N HIS A 375 12.19 23.41 10.36
CA HIS A 375 13.18 22.99 9.37
C HIS A 375 13.13 23.81 8.09
N ALA A 376 14.29 24.01 7.48
CA ALA A 376 14.41 24.66 6.18
C ALA A 376 13.54 23.93 5.13
N PRO A 377 12.89 24.67 4.22
CA PRO A 377 12.01 24.09 3.20
C PRO A 377 12.78 23.33 2.11
N ALA A 378 14.11 23.49 2.06
CA ALA A 378 15.00 22.74 1.19
C ALA A 378 15.08 21.27 1.65
N SER A 379 14.48 20.39 0.85
CA SER A 379 14.41 18.95 1.13
C SER A 379 15.02 18.13 -0.01
N TYR A 380 15.82 17.15 0.37
CA TYR A 380 16.54 16.27 -0.56
C TYR A 380 16.05 14.83 -0.43
N SER A 381 16.18 14.05 -1.51
CA SER A 381 15.75 12.65 -1.50
C SER A 381 16.79 11.76 -0.84
N ILE A 382 16.34 10.94 0.10
CA ILE A 382 17.15 9.88 0.71
C ILE A 382 16.51 8.52 0.44
N LEU A 383 17.34 7.56 0.05
CA LEU A 383 16.98 6.21 -0.33
C LEU A 383 17.77 5.24 0.53
N CYS A 384 17.14 4.14 0.95
CA CYS A 384 17.84 3.03 1.59
C CYS A 384 17.44 1.72 0.92
N ILE A 385 18.40 1.02 0.32
CA ILE A 385 18.19 -0.30 -0.27
C ILE A 385 18.09 -1.32 0.87
N ILE A 386 17.08 -2.18 0.82
CA ILE A 386 16.89 -3.22 1.82
C ILE A 386 17.94 -4.32 1.61
N PRO A 387 18.73 -4.65 2.66
CA PRO A 387 19.78 -5.65 2.55
C PRO A 387 19.19 -7.04 2.31
N PRO A 388 19.99 -8.00 1.82
CA PRO A 388 19.57 -9.39 1.72
C PRO A 388 19.05 -9.90 3.07
N SER A 389 17.93 -10.61 3.02
CA SER A 389 17.45 -11.36 4.18
C SER A 389 18.53 -12.36 4.59
N LYS A 390 18.67 -12.62 5.90
CA LYS A 390 19.42 -13.81 6.31
C LYS A 390 18.79 -14.99 5.59
N VAL A 391 19.62 -15.85 5.01
CA VAL A 391 19.17 -17.21 4.69
C VAL A 391 18.69 -17.73 6.03
N ASP A 392 17.39 -17.99 6.19
CA ASP A 392 16.97 -18.87 7.28
C ASP A 392 17.85 -20.09 7.09
N ASP A 393 18.74 -20.38 8.04
CA ASP A 393 19.46 -21.65 8.03
C ASP A 393 18.38 -22.70 7.85
N THR A 394 18.29 -23.20 6.62
CA THR A 394 17.10 -23.86 6.10
C THR A 394 17.07 -25.19 6.75
N LYS A 395 16.63 -25.26 8.02
CA LYS A 395 16.69 -26.46 8.84
C LYS A 395 17.80 -27.36 8.34
N GLU A 396 19.07 -26.93 8.46
CA GLU A 396 20.08 -27.96 8.59
C GLU A 396 19.46 -28.84 9.67
N LYS A 397 19.20 -30.09 9.32
CA LYS A 397 18.81 -31.13 10.27
C LYS A 397 20.03 -31.28 11.18
N GLY A 398 20.33 -30.25 11.98
CA GLY A 398 20.95 -30.37 13.27
C GLY A 398 20.11 -31.43 13.93
N VAL A 399 20.75 -32.55 14.18
CA VAL A 399 20.21 -33.74 14.80
C VAL A 399 19.66 -33.30 16.14
N SER A 400 18.45 -32.76 16.13
CA SER A 400 17.67 -32.53 17.33
C SER A 400 17.48 -33.92 17.91
N VAL A 401 18.00 -34.11 19.11
CA VAL A 401 18.00 -35.35 19.87
C VAL A 401 16.63 -35.98 19.72
N GLU A 402 16.60 -36.99 18.86
CA GLU A 402 15.40 -37.53 18.34
C GLU A 402 14.92 -38.50 19.41
N THR A 403 13.91 -38.03 20.17
CA THR A 403 12.82 -38.79 20.81
C THR A 403 13.00 -40.30 20.87
N LYS A 404 12.71 -40.85 22.07
CA LYS A 404 12.57 -42.23 22.55
C LYS A 404 11.82 -43.27 21.66
N LYS A 405 11.60 -43.03 20.36
CA LYS A 405 10.93 -43.92 19.40
C LYS A 405 11.92 -44.72 18.57
N SER A 406 11.58 -45.98 18.28
CA SER A 406 12.39 -46.88 17.43
C SER A 406 12.40 -46.46 15.95
N ILE A 407 13.45 -46.83 15.20
CA ILE A 407 13.55 -46.55 13.75
C ILE A 407 12.33 -47.12 12.99
N SER A 408 11.84 -48.28 13.42
CA SER A 408 10.62 -48.91 12.89
C SER A 408 9.36 -48.07 13.08
N GLU A 409 9.21 -47.36 14.21
CA GLU A 409 8.05 -46.48 14.45
C GLU A 409 8.10 -45.24 13.55
N ARG A 410 9.28 -44.67 13.33
CA ARG A 410 9.43 -43.50 12.45
C ARG A 410 9.16 -43.85 10.99
N LEU A 411 9.63 -45.01 10.53
CA LEU A 411 9.33 -45.51 9.19
C LEU A 411 7.82 -45.69 9.00
N ASN A 412 7.14 -46.31 9.97
CA ASN A 412 5.69 -46.51 9.89
C ASN A 412 4.92 -45.18 9.94
N ASP A 413 5.34 -44.21 10.75
CA ASP A 413 4.76 -42.86 10.79
C ASP A 413 4.93 -42.15 9.42
N GLU A 414 6.11 -42.20 8.80
CA GLU A 414 6.39 -41.55 7.51
C GLU A 414 5.66 -42.22 6.33
N VAL A 415 5.56 -43.55 6.33
CA VAL A 415 4.75 -44.32 5.36
C VAL A 415 3.27 -43.97 5.49
N ARG A 416 2.73 -43.88 6.70
CA ARG A 416 1.33 -43.46 6.93
C ARG A 416 1.09 -42.05 6.39
N ASP A 417 1.94 -41.09 6.76
CA ASP A 417 1.76 -39.69 6.40
C ASP A 417 1.90 -39.47 4.88
N THR A 418 2.76 -40.25 4.21
CA THR A 418 2.84 -40.26 2.74
C THR A 418 1.62 -40.89 2.07
N LYS A 419 1.07 -41.99 2.60
CA LYS A 419 -0.21 -42.55 2.11
C LYS A 419 -1.37 -41.54 2.26
N ILE A 420 -1.44 -40.83 3.40
CA ILE A 420 -2.44 -39.77 3.64
C ILE A 420 -2.26 -38.59 2.67
N LYS A 421 -1.02 -38.18 2.42
CA LYS A 421 -0.73 -37.12 1.44
C LYS A 421 -1.14 -37.52 0.02
N PHE A 422 -0.89 -38.78 -0.36
CA PHE A 422 -1.29 -39.32 -1.65
C PHE A 422 -2.81 -39.35 -1.81
N LEU A 423 -3.56 -39.69 -0.75
CA LEU A 423 -5.02 -39.65 -0.71
C LEU A 423 -5.57 -38.30 -1.18
N SER A 424 -4.95 -37.20 -0.76
CA SER A 424 -5.37 -35.84 -1.13
C SER A 424 -4.98 -35.38 -2.53
N GLY A 425 -4.08 -36.10 -3.20
CA GLY A 425 -3.67 -35.82 -4.58
C GLY A 425 -4.47 -36.58 -5.64
N LEU A 426 -5.24 -37.59 -5.22
CA LEU A 426 -6.11 -38.39 -6.09
C LEU A 426 -7.36 -37.59 -6.44
N LYS A 427 -7.48 -37.21 -7.72
CA LYS A 427 -8.70 -36.61 -8.25
C LYS A 427 -9.72 -37.70 -8.58
N GLN A 428 -10.91 -37.59 -8.03
CA GLN A 428 -12.03 -38.52 -8.27
C GLN A 428 -12.79 -38.16 -9.56
N ASP A 429 -12.04 -37.95 -10.66
CA ASP A 429 -12.58 -37.43 -11.92
C ASP A 429 -13.29 -38.51 -12.77
N ASN A 430 -13.10 -39.79 -12.44
CA ASN A 430 -13.72 -40.95 -13.11
C ASN A 430 -14.05 -42.08 -12.11
N GLU A 431 -14.92 -43.01 -12.51
CA GLU A 431 -15.38 -44.14 -11.68
C GLU A 431 -14.22 -45.03 -11.19
N ASP A 432 -13.22 -45.30 -12.03
CA ASP A 432 -12.05 -46.11 -11.66
C ASP A 432 -11.20 -45.44 -10.56
N ASN A 433 -11.02 -44.11 -10.60
CA ASN A 433 -10.33 -43.38 -9.55
C ASN A 433 -11.16 -43.31 -8.27
N LYS A 434 -12.50 -43.27 -8.38
CA LYS A 434 -13.42 -43.28 -7.23
C LYS A 434 -13.43 -44.65 -6.52
N SER A 435 -13.43 -45.75 -7.26
CA SER A 435 -13.28 -47.09 -6.68
C SER A 435 -11.89 -47.28 -6.06
N ALA A 436 -10.83 -46.84 -6.72
CA ALA A 436 -9.47 -46.91 -6.16
C ALA A 436 -9.32 -46.04 -4.89
N TRP A 437 -9.98 -44.88 -4.84
CA TRP A 437 -10.00 -44.02 -3.66
C TRP A 437 -10.76 -44.66 -2.50
N THR A 438 -11.94 -45.22 -2.74
CA THR A 438 -12.73 -45.90 -1.70
C THR A 438 -12.02 -47.15 -1.16
N GLU A 439 -11.34 -47.92 -2.00
CA GLU A 439 -10.48 -49.04 -1.57
C GLU A 439 -9.30 -48.57 -0.72
N LEU A 440 -8.63 -47.49 -1.11
CA LEU A 440 -7.51 -46.92 -0.36
C LEU A 440 -7.97 -46.37 1.01
N VAL A 441 -9.14 -45.72 1.07
CA VAL A 441 -9.76 -45.27 2.32
C VAL A 441 -10.09 -46.46 3.21
N ALA A 442 -10.69 -47.52 2.67
CA ALA A 442 -11.03 -48.72 3.44
C ALA A 442 -9.77 -49.39 4.01
N SER A 443 -8.71 -49.52 3.21
CA SER A 443 -7.40 -50.02 3.65
C SER A 443 -6.82 -49.15 4.77
N LEU A 444 -6.77 -47.83 4.60
CA LEU A 444 -6.21 -46.91 5.60
C LEU A 444 -7.03 -46.86 6.89
N LYS A 445 -8.36 -46.93 6.82
CA LYS A 445 -9.24 -47.04 7.99
C LYS A 445 -9.02 -48.36 8.73
N SER A 446 -8.72 -49.45 8.03
CA SER A 446 -8.40 -50.74 8.65
C SER A 446 -7.03 -50.72 9.35
N GLU A 447 -6.03 -50.07 8.75
CA GLU A 447 -4.69 -49.95 9.32
C GLU A 447 -4.63 -48.94 10.48
N TYR A 448 -5.40 -47.86 10.41
CA TYR A 448 -5.35 -46.74 11.37
C TYR A 448 -6.74 -46.23 11.81
N PRO A 449 -7.58 -47.07 12.43
CA PRO A 449 -9.00 -46.78 12.69
C PRO A 449 -9.29 -45.60 13.63
N LYS A 450 -8.34 -45.22 14.49
CA LYS A 450 -8.47 -44.12 15.46
C LYS A 450 -7.53 -42.94 15.18
N TYR A 451 -6.90 -42.89 14.00
CA TYR A 451 -5.96 -41.82 13.68
C TYR A 451 -6.70 -40.60 13.14
N THR A 452 -6.98 -39.64 14.03
CA THR A 452 -7.76 -38.42 13.74
C THR A 452 -7.27 -37.65 12.51
N PRO A 453 -5.96 -37.46 12.25
CA PRO A 453 -5.52 -36.75 11.05
C PRO A 453 -5.89 -37.44 9.73
N LEU A 454 -5.95 -38.78 9.70
CA LEU A 454 -6.45 -39.52 8.52
C LEU A 454 -7.94 -39.26 8.34
N LEU A 455 -8.75 -39.40 9.39
CA LEU A 455 -10.20 -39.19 9.32
C LEU A 455 -10.55 -37.75 8.94
N ALA A 456 -9.85 -36.76 9.51
CA ALA A 456 -10.01 -35.36 9.15
C ALA A 456 -9.64 -35.10 7.67
N LYS A 457 -8.61 -35.79 7.16
CA LYS A 457 -8.24 -35.69 5.75
C LYS A 457 -9.25 -36.37 4.82
N ILE A 458 -9.86 -37.47 5.24
CA ILE A 458 -10.95 -38.13 4.51
C ILE A 458 -12.15 -37.18 4.42
N LEU A 459 -12.55 -36.55 5.54
CA LEU A 459 -13.62 -35.53 5.55
C LEU A 459 -13.32 -34.39 4.57
N GLU A 460 -12.08 -33.88 4.55
CA GLU A 460 -11.67 -32.82 3.60
C GLU A 460 -11.80 -33.27 2.13
N CYS A 461 -11.44 -34.52 1.82
CA CYS A 461 -11.57 -35.06 0.47
C CYS A 461 -13.03 -35.25 0.06
N VAL A 462 -13.89 -35.76 0.97
CA VAL A 462 -15.34 -35.88 0.72
C VAL A 462 -15.94 -34.51 0.42
N LEU A 463 -15.57 -33.46 1.16
CA LEU A 463 -16.07 -32.09 0.91
C LEU A 463 -15.68 -31.50 -0.45
N GLN A 464 -14.59 -31.97 -1.06
CA GLN A 464 -14.12 -31.49 -2.38
C GLN A 464 -14.84 -32.18 -3.55
N GLU A 465 -15.50 -33.31 -3.30
CA GLU A 465 -16.19 -34.10 -4.31
C GLU A 465 -17.58 -33.52 -4.59
N SER A 466 -17.71 -32.60 -5.56
CA SER A 466 -19.02 -32.06 -5.95
C SER A 466 -19.67 -32.94 -7.03
N THR A 467 -20.35 -34.01 -6.64
CA THR A 467 -21.23 -34.77 -7.56
C THR A 467 -22.53 -33.99 -7.79
N SER A 468 -22.85 -33.70 -9.05
CA SER A 468 -23.97 -32.82 -9.44
C SER A 468 -25.36 -33.42 -9.25
N ASP A 469 -25.46 -34.73 -9.03
CA ASP A 469 -26.71 -35.46 -9.30
C ASP A 469 -27.48 -35.85 -8.02
N ASP A 470 -26.84 -35.92 -6.84
CA ASP A 470 -27.54 -36.20 -5.57
C ASP A 470 -26.89 -35.50 -4.35
N LYS A 471 -27.32 -34.26 -4.08
CA LYS A 471 -26.81 -33.43 -2.98
C LYS A 471 -27.13 -34.00 -1.59
N ILE A 472 -28.24 -34.73 -1.45
CA ILE A 472 -28.68 -35.21 -0.13
C ILE A 472 -27.83 -36.40 0.32
N SER A 473 -27.50 -37.34 -0.57
CA SER A 473 -26.60 -38.45 -0.24
C SER A 473 -25.20 -37.95 0.09
N HIS A 474 -24.68 -36.99 -0.68
CA HIS A 474 -23.39 -36.36 -0.39
C HIS A 474 -23.34 -35.71 1.01
N HIS A 475 -24.36 -34.94 1.40
CA HIS A 475 -24.39 -34.35 2.75
C HIS A 475 -24.51 -35.40 3.86
N LYS A 476 -25.15 -36.55 3.60
CA LYS A 476 -25.14 -37.68 4.54
C LYS A 476 -23.76 -38.31 4.67
N GLU A 477 -23.02 -38.46 3.58
CA GLU A 477 -21.63 -38.93 3.60
C GLU A 477 -20.72 -37.99 4.39
N VAL A 478 -20.89 -36.67 4.22
CA VAL A 478 -20.18 -35.64 5.02
C VAL A 478 -20.50 -35.79 6.51
N ILE A 479 -21.77 -36.03 6.88
CA ILE A 479 -22.15 -36.23 8.28
C ILE A 479 -21.49 -37.48 8.85
N VAL A 480 -21.50 -38.60 8.11
CA VAL A 480 -20.85 -39.85 8.54
C VAL A 480 -19.34 -39.65 8.73
N ALA A 481 -18.66 -39.03 7.76
CA ALA A 481 -17.22 -38.76 7.86
C ALA A 481 -16.89 -37.80 9.02
N ALA A 482 -17.73 -36.80 9.27
CA ALA A 482 -17.55 -35.90 10.41
C ALA A 482 -17.77 -36.60 11.75
N ASP A 483 -18.76 -37.50 11.84
CA ASP A 483 -19.01 -38.30 13.05
C ASP A 483 -17.85 -39.24 13.36
N GLU A 484 -17.24 -39.87 12.35
CA GLU A 484 -16.03 -40.67 12.55
C GLU A 484 -14.88 -39.85 13.15
N VAL A 485 -14.68 -38.60 12.71
CA VAL A 485 -13.67 -37.70 13.30
C VAL A 485 -14.02 -37.38 14.75
N VAL A 486 -15.27 -37.00 15.01
CA VAL A 486 -15.75 -36.63 16.35
C VAL A 486 -15.64 -37.81 17.33
N ASP A 487 -15.98 -39.01 16.89
CA ASP A 487 -15.94 -40.24 17.70
C ASP A 487 -14.51 -40.74 17.94
N SER A 488 -13.56 -40.37 17.08
CA SER A 488 -12.14 -40.70 17.28
C SER A 488 -11.49 -39.90 18.42
N ILE A 489 -12.11 -38.79 18.85
CA ILE A 489 -11.54 -37.82 19.79
C ILE A 489 -12.20 -37.96 21.17
N ASP A 490 -11.40 -38.22 22.20
CA ASP A 490 -11.86 -38.15 23.59
C ASP A 490 -11.97 -36.68 24.04
N LYS A 491 -13.21 -36.19 24.03
CA LYS A 491 -13.59 -34.80 24.39
C LYS A 491 -13.21 -34.44 25.82
N GLU A 492 -13.33 -35.35 26.77
CA GLU A 492 -13.02 -35.05 28.18
C GLU A 492 -11.51 -34.93 28.39
N GLN A 493 -10.73 -35.83 27.77
CA GLN A 493 -9.27 -35.77 27.83
C GLN A 493 -8.75 -34.50 27.15
N LEU A 494 -9.25 -34.17 25.96
CA LEU A 494 -8.85 -32.97 25.22
C LEU A 494 -9.14 -31.68 26.01
N ALA A 495 -10.31 -31.58 26.64
CA ALA A 495 -10.69 -30.40 27.44
C ALA A 495 -9.84 -30.26 28.72
N LYS A 496 -9.57 -31.38 29.42
CA LYS A 496 -8.69 -31.39 30.60
C LYS A 496 -7.28 -30.93 30.25
N LEU A 497 -6.74 -31.41 29.14
CA LEU A 497 -5.37 -31.13 28.74
C LEU A 497 -5.18 -29.71 28.18
N LEU A 498 -6.16 -29.16 27.46
CA LEU A 498 -6.14 -27.76 26.99
C LEU A 498 -6.25 -26.74 28.12
N SER A 499 -6.77 -27.14 29.28
CA SER A 499 -6.88 -26.28 30.47
C SER A 499 -5.55 -26.13 31.22
N LEU A 500 -4.56 -26.98 30.94
CA LEU A 500 -3.23 -26.91 31.55
C LEU A 500 -2.39 -25.85 30.83
N LYS A 501 -1.80 -24.92 31.60
CA LYS A 501 -0.83 -23.97 31.05
C LYS A 501 0.49 -24.70 30.78
N PRO A 502 1.02 -24.67 29.55
CA PRO A 502 2.32 -25.24 29.26
C PRO A 502 3.43 -24.40 29.90
N ASP A 503 4.52 -25.06 30.24
CA ASP A 503 5.74 -24.41 30.66
C ASP A 503 6.43 -23.79 29.43
N PRO A 504 6.66 -22.46 29.38
CA PRO A 504 7.30 -21.82 28.23
C PRO A 504 8.74 -22.29 27.98
N GLU A 505 9.43 -22.87 28.96
CA GLU A 505 10.82 -23.33 28.86
C GLU A 505 10.95 -24.81 28.40
N ASP A 506 9.86 -25.60 28.42
CA ASP A 506 9.88 -27.01 28.01
C ASP A 506 9.34 -27.21 26.59
N GLU A 507 10.24 -27.52 25.64
CA GLU A 507 9.90 -27.85 24.25
C GLU A 507 8.91 -29.02 24.11
N GLU A 508 8.95 -30.01 25.01
CA GLU A 508 8.11 -31.21 24.91
C GLU A 508 6.67 -30.88 25.31
N SER A 509 6.48 -30.05 26.35
CA SER A 509 5.18 -29.48 26.72
C SER A 509 4.59 -28.61 25.60
N GLN A 510 5.41 -27.78 24.93
CA GLN A 510 4.94 -26.95 23.81
C GLN A 510 4.54 -27.78 22.58
N LYS A 511 5.30 -28.82 22.23
CA LYS A 511 4.96 -29.75 21.13
C LYS A 511 3.65 -30.49 21.42
N THR A 512 3.45 -30.92 22.66
CA THR A 512 2.20 -31.58 23.08
C THR A 512 1.02 -30.62 22.97
N LYS A 513 1.19 -29.35 23.39
CA LYS A 513 0.16 -28.32 23.25
C LYS A 513 -0.26 -28.07 21.80
N ARG A 514 0.72 -27.93 20.88
CA ARG A 514 0.44 -27.72 19.44
C ARG A 514 -0.38 -28.87 18.85
N LYS A 515 -0.02 -30.12 19.17
CA LYS A 515 -0.79 -31.30 18.72
C LYS A 515 -2.23 -31.29 19.24
N MET A 516 -2.44 -30.82 20.47
CA MET A 516 -3.78 -30.73 21.05
C MET A 516 -4.61 -29.57 20.47
N GLU A 517 -3.98 -28.43 20.18
CA GLU A 517 -4.60 -27.34 19.41
C GLU A 517 -5.00 -27.82 18.01
N GLU A 518 -4.14 -28.58 17.33
CA GLU A 518 -4.45 -29.22 16.04
C GLU A 518 -5.63 -30.20 16.15
N THR A 519 -5.68 -31.03 17.21
CA THR A 519 -6.77 -32.00 17.42
C THR A 519 -8.09 -31.30 17.74
N ARG A 520 -8.05 -30.21 18.51
CA ARG A 520 -9.20 -29.32 18.75
C ARG A 520 -9.69 -28.70 17.45
N ASP A 521 -8.79 -28.23 16.61
CA ASP A 521 -9.17 -27.60 15.33
C ASP A 521 -9.80 -28.63 14.38
N GLN A 522 -9.29 -29.86 14.34
CA GLN A 522 -9.90 -30.98 13.61
C GLN A 522 -11.30 -31.32 14.15
N LEU A 523 -11.47 -31.37 15.48
CA LEU A 523 -12.78 -31.58 16.11
C LEU A 523 -13.77 -30.47 15.74
N ALA A 524 -13.34 -29.21 15.86
CA ALA A 524 -14.16 -28.05 15.57
C ALA A 524 -14.54 -27.99 14.08
N ASP A 525 -13.61 -28.31 13.17
CA ASP A 525 -13.88 -28.40 11.74
C ASP A 525 -14.87 -29.51 11.42
N ALA A 526 -14.75 -30.69 12.03
CA ALA A 526 -15.72 -31.78 11.83
C ALA A 526 -17.13 -31.39 12.31
N LEU A 527 -17.26 -30.84 13.52
CA LEU A 527 -18.54 -30.36 14.06
C LEU A 527 -19.13 -29.23 13.19
N TYR A 528 -18.30 -28.33 12.67
CA TYR A 528 -18.73 -27.26 11.79
C TYR A 528 -19.29 -27.81 10.47
N GLN A 529 -18.56 -28.71 9.80
CA GLN A 529 -18.98 -29.31 8.54
C GLN A 529 -20.24 -30.17 8.70
N LYS A 530 -20.33 -30.93 9.80
CA LYS A 530 -21.57 -31.65 10.17
C LYS A 530 -22.75 -30.69 10.32
N GLY A 531 -22.56 -29.57 11.01
CA GLY A 531 -23.59 -28.56 11.19
C GLY A 531 -24.07 -27.95 9.88
N LEU A 532 -23.15 -27.63 8.96
CA LEU A 532 -23.49 -27.13 7.62
C LEU A 532 -24.28 -28.16 6.81
N ALA A 533 -23.84 -29.42 6.80
CA ALA A 533 -24.52 -30.50 6.08
C ALA A 533 -25.94 -30.75 6.62
N LEU A 534 -26.13 -30.72 7.95
CA LEU A 534 -27.45 -30.83 8.58
C LEU A 534 -28.39 -29.68 8.15
N ALA A 535 -27.90 -28.44 8.14
CA ALA A 535 -28.69 -27.28 7.72
C ALA A 535 -29.07 -27.34 6.23
N GLU A 536 -28.15 -27.80 5.37
CA GLU A 536 -28.42 -27.92 3.93
C GLU A 536 -29.47 -29.01 3.64
N ILE A 537 -29.40 -30.17 4.29
CA ILE A 537 -30.40 -31.23 4.17
C ILE A 537 -31.79 -30.74 4.58
N GLU A 538 -31.89 -30.02 5.70
CA GLU A 538 -33.15 -29.43 6.18
C GLU A 538 -33.72 -28.43 5.17
N SER A 539 -32.86 -27.60 4.54
CA SER A 539 -33.28 -26.65 3.52
C SER A 539 -33.81 -27.31 2.22
N LEU A 540 -33.29 -28.50 1.89
CA LEU A 540 -33.68 -29.27 0.70
C LEU A 540 -34.94 -30.13 0.94
N LYS A 541 -35.34 -30.36 2.21
CA LYS A 541 -36.50 -31.16 2.61
C LYS A 541 -37.43 -30.41 3.59
N PRO A 542 -38.10 -29.33 3.15
CA PRO A 542 -39.00 -28.55 4.02
C PRO A 542 -40.25 -29.31 4.47
N ASP A 543 -40.70 -30.34 3.73
CA ASP A 543 -41.98 -31.04 3.99
C ASP A 543 -41.90 -32.16 5.04
N GLU A 544 -40.70 -32.63 5.44
CA GLU A 544 -40.53 -33.66 6.49
C GLU A 544 -40.42 -33.05 7.91
N SER A 545 -40.30 -31.72 8.05
CA SER A 545 -40.05 -31.04 9.34
C SER A 545 -41.31 -30.72 10.17
N THR A 546 -42.46 -31.34 9.88
CA THR A 546 -43.70 -31.16 10.65
C THR A 546 -44.06 -32.34 11.56
N GLU A 547 -43.08 -33.18 11.93
CA GLU A 547 -43.22 -34.09 13.06
C GLU A 547 -42.33 -33.65 14.21
N ALA A 548 -42.95 -32.98 15.18
CA ALA A 548 -42.38 -32.70 16.47
C ALA A 548 -42.11 -34.01 17.24
N SER A 549 -40.95 -34.64 17.04
CA SER A 549 -40.37 -35.54 18.05
C SER A 549 -38.86 -35.74 17.87
N ALA A 550 -38.17 -35.87 19.01
CA ALA A 550 -36.75 -36.23 19.19
C ALA A 550 -35.69 -35.16 18.83
N LYS A 551 -35.09 -34.56 19.87
CA LYS A 551 -33.80 -33.84 19.93
C LYS A 551 -33.32 -33.18 18.62
N ASP A 552 -33.34 -31.84 18.57
CA ASP A 552 -32.74 -31.06 17.47
C ASP A 552 -31.23 -31.34 17.37
N VAL A 553 -30.87 -32.28 16.49
CA VAL A 553 -29.50 -32.77 16.25
C VAL A 553 -28.56 -31.63 15.85
N PHE A 554 -29.08 -30.63 15.13
CA PHE A 554 -28.30 -29.44 14.77
C PHE A 554 -27.97 -28.60 16.01
N GLU A 555 -28.95 -28.38 16.89
CA GLU A 555 -28.75 -27.59 18.11
C GLU A 555 -27.81 -28.30 19.10
N GLU A 556 -27.86 -29.64 19.19
CA GLU A 556 -26.89 -30.42 19.96
C GLU A 556 -25.47 -30.30 19.38
N ASN A 557 -25.31 -30.42 18.06
CA ASN A 557 -24.03 -30.25 17.38
C ASN A 557 -23.47 -28.83 17.55
N TYR A 558 -24.30 -27.79 17.43
CA TYR A 558 -23.90 -26.41 17.64
C TYR A 558 -23.47 -26.14 19.08
N LYS A 559 -24.24 -26.62 20.06
CA LYS A 559 -23.87 -26.53 21.50
C LYS A 559 -22.56 -27.23 21.81
N GLU A 560 -22.22 -28.27 21.06
CA GLU A 560 -20.92 -28.91 21.18
C GLU A 560 -19.82 -28.05 20.57
N LEU A 561 -19.99 -27.53 19.35
CA LEU A 561 -18.99 -26.68 18.68
C LEU A 561 -18.59 -25.46 19.52
N ILE A 562 -19.56 -24.75 20.11
CA ILE A 562 -19.30 -23.51 20.86
C ILE A 562 -18.49 -23.72 22.15
N LYS A 563 -18.32 -24.97 22.61
CA LYS A 563 -17.43 -25.29 23.74
C LYS A 563 -15.96 -25.23 23.35
N TRP A 564 -15.66 -25.39 22.06
CA TRP A 564 -14.29 -25.56 21.55
C TRP A 564 -13.75 -24.30 20.87
N VAL A 565 -14.63 -23.53 20.24
CA VAL A 565 -14.27 -22.36 19.41
C VAL A 565 -15.24 -21.21 19.58
N ASP A 566 -14.78 -19.99 19.28
CA ASP A 566 -15.68 -18.86 19.11
C ASP A 566 -16.51 -19.04 17.84
N ALA A 567 -17.79 -19.35 18.03
CA ALA A 567 -18.73 -19.58 16.94
C ALA A 567 -18.98 -18.34 16.08
N LYS A 568 -18.69 -17.12 16.59
CA LYS A 568 -18.85 -15.86 15.83
C LYS A 568 -17.63 -15.50 14.98
N SER A 569 -16.54 -16.25 15.09
CA SER A 569 -15.34 -16.02 14.30
C SER A 569 -15.60 -16.14 12.80
N THR A 570 -14.75 -15.52 11.98
CA THR A 570 -14.83 -15.58 10.51
C THR A 570 -14.84 -17.01 9.94
N LYS A 571 -14.21 -17.98 10.62
CA LYS A 571 -14.14 -19.38 10.20
C LYS A 571 -15.46 -20.14 10.43
N TYR A 572 -16.10 -19.96 11.59
CA TYR A 572 -17.26 -20.75 12.01
C TYR A 572 -18.60 -19.99 11.98
N GLY A 573 -18.56 -18.66 11.78
CA GLY A 573 -19.70 -17.75 11.88
C GLY A 573 -20.88 -18.08 10.96
N THR A 574 -20.63 -18.71 9.80
CA THR A 574 -21.69 -19.13 8.88
C THR A 574 -22.69 -20.06 9.56
N LEU A 575 -22.22 -20.97 10.43
CA LEU A 575 -23.11 -21.89 11.15
C LEU A 575 -23.96 -21.15 12.19
N THR A 576 -23.40 -20.15 12.86
CA THR A 576 -24.15 -19.26 13.74
C THR A 576 -25.21 -18.46 12.97
N VAL A 577 -24.89 -17.96 11.78
CA VAL A 577 -25.86 -17.26 10.91
C VAL A 577 -27.03 -18.20 10.57
N LEU A 578 -26.75 -19.44 10.16
CA LEU A 578 -27.78 -20.44 9.87
C LEU A 578 -28.64 -20.77 11.10
N ARG A 579 -28.02 -20.96 12.27
CA ARG A 579 -28.76 -21.21 13.53
C ARG A 579 -29.72 -20.08 13.88
N GLU A 580 -29.24 -18.84 13.81
CA GLU A 580 -30.05 -17.67 14.14
C GLU A 580 -31.20 -17.50 13.14
N ARG A 581 -30.97 -17.82 11.85
CA ARG A 581 -32.02 -17.90 10.82
C ARG A 581 -33.05 -18.99 11.14
N ARG A 582 -32.63 -20.22 11.51
CA ARG A 582 -33.54 -21.32 11.95
C ARG A 582 -34.42 -20.90 13.12
N CYS A 583 -33.87 -20.13 14.05
CA CYS A 583 -34.61 -19.61 15.21
C CYS A 583 -35.48 -18.38 14.91
N GLY A 584 -35.60 -17.94 13.65
CA GLY A 584 -36.35 -16.73 13.27
C GLY A 584 -35.72 -15.41 13.72
N ARG A 585 -34.47 -15.41 14.20
CA ARG A 585 -33.73 -14.23 14.67
C ARG A 585 -32.87 -13.63 13.56
N CYS A 586 -33.48 -13.29 12.43
CA CYS A 586 -32.77 -12.84 11.22
C CYS A 586 -31.93 -11.57 11.44
N GLY A 587 -32.34 -10.68 12.35
CA GLY A 587 -31.53 -9.50 12.71
C GLY A 587 -30.19 -9.85 13.38
N THR A 588 -30.17 -10.86 14.25
CA THR A 588 -28.94 -11.37 14.87
C THR A 588 -28.08 -12.10 13.83
N ALA A 589 -28.70 -12.90 12.97
CA ALA A 589 -28.03 -13.56 11.86
C ALA A 589 -27.32 -12.54 10.94
N LEU A 590 -28.02 -11.46 10.58
CA LEU A 590 -27.48 -10.38 9.77
C LEU A 590 -26.34 -9.63 10.49
N LYS A 591 -26.43 -9.42 11.80
CA LYS A 591 -25.35 -8.81 12.59
C LYS A 591 -24.09 -9.67 12.53
N VAL A 592 -24.18 -10.95 12.85
CA VAL A 592 -23.03 -11.88 12.81
C VAL A 592 -22.43 -11.92 11.40
N LEU A 593 -23.27 -11.98 10.36
CA LEU A 593 -22.79 -11.97 8.98
C LEU A 593 -22.07 -10.67 8.59
N ASN A 594 -22.56 -9.51 9.04
CA ASN A 594 -21.89 -8.23 8.81
C ASN A 594 -20.56 -8.15 9.56
N ASP A 595 -20.52 -8.62 10.81
CA ASP A 595 -19.29 -8.66 11.61
C ASP A 595 -18.25 -9.56 10.90
N MET A 596 -18.66 -10.73 10.39
CA MET A 596 -17.79 -11.58 9.57
C MET A 596 -17.28 -10.88 8.30
N ILE A 597 -18.15 -10.16 7.57
CA ILE A 597 -17.75 -9.44 6.35
C ILE A 597 -16.78 -8.29 6.67
N GLN A 598 -16.88 -7.67 7.85
CA GLN A 598 -16.00 -6.58 8.28
C GLN A 598 -14.67 -7.09 8.85
N GLU A 599 -14.70 -8.19 9.60
CA GLU A 599 -13.52 -8.82 10.20
C GLU A 599 -12.71 -9.64 9.18
N ASP A 600 -13.37 -10.12 8.11
CA ASP A 600 -12.69 -10.74 6.99
C ASP A 600 -11.89 -9.68 6.22
N SER A 601 -10.65 -9.51 6.66
CA SER A 601 -9.67 -8.61 6.04
C SER A 601 -9.30 -9.02 4.61
N GLU A 602 -9.75 -10.20 4.14
CA GLU A 602 -9.52 -10.68 2.78
C GLU A 602 -10.49 -10.04 1.77
N GLN A 603 -10.44 -10.55 0.54
CA GLN A 603 -11.31 -10.06 -0.53
C GLN A 603 -12.78 -10.44 -0.27
N PRO A 604 -13.73 -9.62 -0.75
CA PRO A 604 -15.15 -9.91 -0.67
C PRO A 604 -15.49 -11.32 -1.17
N LYS A 605 -16.22 -12.11 -0.38
CA LYS A 605 -16.69 -13.45 -0.75
C LYS A 605 -18.13 -13.37 -1.23
N LYS A 606 -18.37 -13.68 -2.51
CA LYS A 606 -19.70 -13.57 -3.15
C LYS A 606 -20.80 -14.28 -2.36
N LYS A 607 -20.52 -15.51 -1.88
CA LYS A 607 -21.45 -16.33 -1.08
C LYS A 607 -21.96 -15.62 0.18
N LEU A 608 -21.12 -14.83 0.87
CA LEU A 608 -21.52 -14.11 2.08
C LEU A 608 -22.48 -12.96 1.75
N TYR A 609 -22.26 -12.26 0.65
CA TYR A 609 -23.16 -11.20 0.21
C TYR A 609 -24.48 -11.73 -0.36
N ASP A 610 -24.45 -12.88 -1.05
CA ASP A 610 -25.67 -13.56 -1.49
C ASP A 610 -26.54 -13.96 -0.27
N LEU A 611 -25.93 -14.53 0.78
CA LEU A 611 -26.61 -14.84 2.03
C LEU A 611 -27.12 -13.57 2.75
N LYS A 612 -26.36 -12.49 2.71
CA LYS A 612 -26.78 -11.18 3.26
C LYS A 612 -28.05 -10.68 2.58
N ILE A 613 -28.10 -10.77 1.25
CA ILE A 613 -29.28 -10.37 0.47
C ILE A 613 -30.48 -11.22 0.85
N GLN A 614 -30.32 -12.55 0.94
CA GLN A 614 -31.40 -13.45 1.36
C GLN A 614 -31.97 -13.07 2.74
N LEU A 615 -31.11 -12.85 3.73
CA LEU A 615 -31.56 -12.46 5.08
C LEU A 615 -32.29 -11.11 5.09
N ILE A 616 -31.81 -10.13 4.31
CA ILE A 616 -32.44 -8.81 4.18
C ILE A 616 -33.83 -8.91 3.54
N GLU A 617 -33.99 -9.81 2.56
CA GLU A 617 -35.27 -10.09 1.92
C GLU A 617 -36.26 -10.75 2.88
N GLU A 618 -35.81 -11.72 3.68
CA GLU A 618 -36.62 -12.35 4.74
C GLU A 618 -37.08 -11.36 5.80
N ILE A 619 -36.24 -10.38 6.16
CA ILE A 619 -36.61 -9.31 7.09
C ILE A 619 -37.63 -8.33 6.45
N GLY A 620 -37.75 -8.31 5.12
CA GLY A 620 -38.66 -7.42 4.39
C GLY A 620 -38.06 -6.06 4.01
N TRP A 621 -36.74 -5.89 4.11
CA TRP A 621 -36.05 -4.63 3.77
C TRP A 621 -35.72 -4.54 2.27
N ALA A 622 -36.77 -4.49 1.44
CA ALA A 622 -36.64 -4.54 -0.02
C ALA A 622 -35.70 -3.47 -0.61
N HIS A 623 -35.73 -2.25 -0.06
CA HIS A 623 -34.86 -1.15 -0.50
C HIS A 623 -33.37 -1.44 -0.24
N VAL A 624 -33.05 -2.11 0.88
CA VAL A 624 -31.67 -2.51 1.21
C VAL A 624 -31.23 -3.69 0.34
N SER A 625 -32.11 -4.67 0.11
CA SER A 625 -31.81 -5.79 -0.80
C SER A 625 -31.50 -5.29 -2.22
N ALA A 626 -32.33 -4.39 -2.75
CA ALA A 626 -32.10 -3.78 -4.06
C ALA A 626 -30.76 -3.05 -4.13
N TYR A 627 -30.41 -2.30 -3.08
CA TYR A 627 -29.11 -1.62 -2.97
C TYR A 627 -27.93 -2.62 -2.95
N GLU A 628 -28.01 -3.67 -2.13
CA GLU A 628 -26.93 -4.68 -2.08
C GLU A 628 -26.79 -5.45 -3.40
N LYS A 629 -27.90 -5.78 -4.08
CA LYS A 629 -27.86 -6.37 -5.43
C LYS A 629 -27.16 -5.47 -6.44
N GLN A 630 -27.38 -4.15 -6.39
CA GLN A 630 -26.63 -3.21 -7.24
C GLN A 630 -25.13 -3.24 -6.94
N TRP A 631 -24.75 -3.29 -5.67
CA TRP A 631 -23.34 -3.40 -5.28
C TRP A 631 -22.68 -4.71 -5.68
N MET A 632 -23.43 -5.80 -5.84
CA MET A 632 -22.89 -7.06 -6.35
C MET A 632 -22.25 -6.88 -7.75
N HIS A 633 -22.82 -6.02 -8.60
CA HIS A 633 -22.24 -5.74 -9.92
C HIS A 633 -20.90 -5.00 -9.83
N VAL A 634 -20.68 -4.23 -8.76
CA VAL A 634 -19.44 -3.47 -8.54
C VAL A 634 -18.38 -4.35 -7.86
N ARG A 635 -18.78 -5.16 -6.87
CA ARG A 635 -17.88 -6.04 -6.10
C ARG A 635 -17.47 -7.28 -6.90
N PHE A 636 -18.35 -7.79 -7.76
CA PHE A 636 -18.15 -9.01 -8.53
C PHE A 636 -18.49 -8.80 -10.01
N PRO A 637 -17.79 -7.89 -10.71
CA PRO A 637 -18.04 -7.66 -12.12
C PRO A 637 -17.64 -8.90 -12.96
N PRO A 638 -18.39 -9.24 -14.01
CA PRO A 638 -18.10 -10.42 -14.84
C PRO A 638 -16.77 -10.28 -15.59
N SER A 639 -16.40 -9.06 -15.95
CA SER A 639 -15.17 -8.71 -16.65
C SER A 639 -14.64 -7.37 -16.16
N LEU A 640 -13.35 -7.13 -16.39
CA LEU A 640 -12.76 -5.83 -16.14
C LEU A 640 -13.36 -4.81 -17.13
N PRO A 641 -13.57 -3.55 -16.73
CA PRO A 641 -13.95 -2.49 -17.67
C PRO A 641 -12.97 -2.40 -18.86
N PRO A 642 -13.39 -1.92 -20.03
CA PRO A 642 -12.44 -1.63 -21.11
C PRO A 642 -11.43 -0.54 -20.71
N PHE A 643 -10.29 -0.48 -21.40
CA PHE A 643 -9.36 0.65 -21.33
C PHE A 643 -9.75 1.77 -22.29
#